data_AF-D8PME8-F1
#
_entry.id   AF-D8PME8-F1
#
_cell.length_a   1.000
_cell.length_b   1.000
_cell.length_c   1.000
_cell.angle_alpha   90.00
_cell.angle_beta   90.00
_cell.angle_gamma   90.00
#
_symmetry.space_group_name_H-M   'P 1'
#
loop_
_entity.id
_entity.type
_entity.pdbx_description
1 polymer ?
#
loop_
_entity_poly.entity_id
_entity_poly.type
_entity_poly.pdbx_seq_one_letter_code
_entity_poly.pdbx_strand_id
1 'polypeptide(L)'
;MPQTLEVLDLPTEILAYILIQANFVDPDVPWVLSETCRRLRAVALSVPEAWTHVYLPPTTFNQLAPSLKSKDADDADHDSDEADSEVKTPRPLALWLERNGQRHFHLSIRLCDLPSRPDRMITVAREMRNHGSRLRGIALDGESPSVALELLAIVLERVDSLPHKPQVDVQFKADVFWSKTGPRDVVNGLEKMATAHASVINSIRLEGLVPPPGTFRDKLEDLAGLAIDTKFLQYSSIGFTNWSYGDEIPPDALALVTLPAMEYLDVWQTCPEAILLLGMHMPALRTLKLRFSIPSMFEDDRMRQVGPAFAQFVERTPHLRVVDLDSAPISKDTLCVALCSMPVLVDLGLEDILVTGGVVDALAKDAALAPNLAHLRVRKCDNVTGSSFMRLALARSWLDNEHDMTSQCHPAPLGTRKRANSTPNAQFVDYAACLRPSLAQVSGPAIMSESTMLMSLPTETLTAIVLFAVAVDMGIPWVLSETCHRLRAIVLSLPQAWTRVHLAPVTFYESKIGPPPPATEGEDADDDVDLPGLRLARPLDLWLQRMGDNPFELHIEFCDLPSRALRIGKVASEIRKTESSDIRDQADNRTVAGELENVMVGNAAVVRSLHLEGLIPPPGVSREKLDSLTLHEKMLNVEFLVKVLPRCPRLKELRTTDKRIPYRHSTHIIKQGMLSATWSDFSRARWDYGDPLQPEMLPASLTELEYLDIGIQRWVGIAFALKQLQLPALHTLKMHCYLDAELAMSGYMKHFGTDFVRFVERTPSLRTLDLNETPISKGALCDALRKMPALVELGLGDLLVTNGFVDALAQDRTLAPHLTYLRVYNCENVAGSSLAGLARARSTRSGGKLQRLDADLCKHVTNADISRIRGMLGG
;
A
#
# COMPACT_ATOMS: atom_id res chain seq x y z
N MET A 1 -34.87 -3.83 -21.42
CA MET A 1 -33.69 -4.01 -20.54
C MET A 1 -32.46 -3.60 -21.34
N PRO A 2 -31.66 -2.60 -20.92
CA PRO A 2 -30.45 -2.22 -21.65
C PRO A 2 -29.39 -3.32 -21.49
N GLN A 3 -28.74 -3.69 -22.59
CA GLN A 3 -27.61 -4.62 -22.59
C GLN A 3 -26.41 -3.92 -21.95
N THR A 4 -25.87 -4.51 -20.89
CA THR A 4 -24.59 -4.13 -20.29
C THR A 4 -23.49 -4.37 -21.30
N LEU A 5 -22.73 -3.33 -21.66
CA LEU A 5 -21.56 -3.43 -22.52
C LEU A 5 -20.46 -4.11 -21.70
N GLU A 6 -20.11 -5.33 -22.05
CA GLU A 6 -19.13 -6.11 -21.31
C GLU A 6 -17.72 -5.69 -21.75
N VAL A 7 -16.72 -5.80 -20.87
CA VAL A 7 -15.29 -5.55 -21.22
C VAL A 7 -14.87 -6.37 -22.45
N LEU A 8 -15.55 -7.52 -22.64
CA LEU A 8 -15.36 -8.39 -23.78
C LEU A 8 -15.85 -7.81 -25.10
N ASP A 9 -16.53 -6.67 -25.13
CA ASP A 9 -16.99 -6.03 -26.36
C ASP A 9 -15.96 -5.05 -26.96
N LEU A 10 -14.90 -4.71 -26.21
CA LEU A 10 -13.86 -3.79 -26.66
C LEU A 10 -13.10 -4.30 -27.90
N PRO A 11 -12.68 -3.40 -28.83
CA PRO A 11 -11.87 -3.79 -29.99
C PRO A 11 -10.60 -4.55 -29.59
N THR A 12 -10.16 -5.48 -30.44
CA THR A 12 -9.00 -6.35 -30.21
C THR A 12 -7.74 -5.55 -29.91
N GLU A 13 -7.56 -4.40 -30.58
CA GLU A 13 -6.43 -3.49 -30.45
C GLU A 13 -6.37 -2.86 -29.05
N ILE A 14 -7.52 -2.49 -28.49
CA ILE A 14 -7.62 -1.92 -27.14
C ILE A 14 -7.34 -3.00 -26.09
N LEU A 15 -7.91 -4.19 -26.28
CA LEU A 15 -7.63 -5.34 -25.42
C LEU A 15 -6.14 -5.73 -25.47
N ALA A 16 -5.51 -5.69 -26.65
CA ALA A 16 -4.08 -5.93 -26.83
C ALA A 16 -3.23 -4.89 -26.10
N TYR A 17 -3.57 -3.61 -26.22
CA TYR A 17 -2.87 -2.54 -25.51
C TYR A 17 -2.99 -2.70 -23.98
N ILE A 18 -4.20 -2.98 -23.47
CA ILE A 18 -4.43 -3.25 -22.05
C ILE A 18 -3.59 -4.44 -21.57
N LEU A 19 -3.55 -5.52 -22.35
CA LEU A 19 -2.73 -6.71 -22.05
C LEU A 19 -1.23 -6.38 -21.96
N ILE A 20 -0.71 -5.59 -22.90
CA ILE A 20 0.69 -5.17 -22.91
C ILE A 20 1.00 -4.33 -21.67
N GLN A 21 0.16 -3.34 -21.35
CA GLN A 21 0.37 -2.47 -20.17
C GLN A 21 0.25 -3.25 -18.86
N ALA A 22 -0.73 -4.14 -18.76
CA ALA A 22 -0.93 -4.95 -17.57
C ALA A 22 0.23 -5.92 -17.33
N ASN A 23 0.84 -6.48 -18.39
CA ASN A 23 2.03 -7.31 -18.30
C ASN A 23 3.26 -6.58 -17.71
N PHE A 24 3.35 -5.26 -17.87
CA PHE A 24 4.41 -4.47 -17.22
C PHE A 24 4.20 -4.31 -15.70
N VAL A 25 2.94 -4.35 -15.25
CA VAL A 25 2.58 -4.21 -13.83
C VAL A 25 2.62 -5.57 -13.14
N ASP A 26 2.04 -6.59 -13.77
CA ASP A 26 2.02 -7.96 -13.30
C ASP A 26 2.26 -8.90 -14.50
N PRO A 27 3.47 -9.50 -14.59
CA PRO A 27 3.81 -10.42 -15.65
C PRO A 27 2.86 -11.62 -15.79
N ASP A 28 2.13 -12.02 -14.75
CA ASP A 28 1.20 -13.16 -14.85
C ASP A 28 -0.10 -12.84 -15.61
N VAL A 29 -0.39 -11.56 -15.85
CA VAL A 29 -1.68 -11.12 -16.43
C VAL A 29 -2.01 -11.78 -17.78
N PRO A 30 -1.10 -11.89 -18.77
CA PRO A 30 -1.37 -12.57 -20.03
C PRO A 30 -1.84 -14.02 -19.83
N TRP A 31 -1.32 -14.72 -18.81
CA TRP A 31 -1.77 -16.07 -18.48
C TRP A 31 -3.18 -16.09 -17.92
N VAL A 32 -3.41 -15.29 -16.87
CA VAL A 32 -4.71 -15.21 -16.21
C VAL A 32 -5.78 -14.84 -17.24
N LEU A 33 -5.53 -13.82 -18.06
CA LEU A 33 -6.47 -13.39 -19.08
C LEU A 33 -6.64 -14.44 -20.19
N SER A 34 -5.60 -15.20 -20.55
CA SER A 34 -5.75 -16.33 -21.48
C SER A 34 -6.60 -17.48 -20.93
N GLU A 35 -6.78 -17.57 -19.61
CA GLU A 35 -7.60 -18.60 -18.97
C GLU A 35 -9.05 -18.15 -18.75
N THR A 36 -9.29 -16.84 -18.62
CA THR A 36 -10.63 -16.28 -18.33
C THR A 36 -11.67 -16.57 -19.41
N CYS A 37 -11.40 -16.27 -20.70
CA CYS A 37 -12.35 -16.53 -21.79
C CYS A 37 -11.66 -16.73 -23.15
N ARG A 38 -12.40 -17.27 -24.12
CA ARG A 38 -11.86 -17.57 -25.47
C ARG A 38 -11.39 -16.33 -26.24
N ARG A 39 -12.10 -15.20 -26.10
CA ARG A 39 -11.74 -13.95 -26.78
C ARG A 39 -10.43 -13.40 -26.24
N LEU A 40 -10.31 -13.24 -24.92
CA LEU A 40 -9.08 -12.77 -24.27
C LEU A 40 -7.90 -13.71 -24.54
N ARG A 41 -8.13 -15.03 -24.57
CA ARG A 41 -7.13 -16.00 -25.04
C ARG A 41 -6.67 -15.72 -26.47
N ALA A 42 -7.60 -15.52 -27.40
CA ALA A 42 -7.25 -15.23 -28.79
C ALA A 42 -6.45 -13.93 -28.90
N VAL A 43 -6.86 -12.87 -28.18
CA VAL A 43 -6.11 -11.60 -28.14
C VAL A 43 -4.72 -11.82 -27.55
N ALA A 44 -4.60 -12.41 -26.37
CA ALA A 44 -3.33 -12.65 -25.72
C ALA A 44 -2.37 -13.47 -26.61
N LEU A 45 -2.86 -14.54 -27.25
CA LEU A 45 -2.03 -15.36 -28.17
C LEU A 45 -1.68 -14.63 -29.47
N SER A 46 -2.46 -13.64 -29.88
CA SER A 46 -2.17 -12.82 -31.08
C SER A 46 -1.16 -11.68 -30.83
N VAL A 47 -0.78 -11.44 -29.57
CA VAL A 47 0.05 -10.30 -29.15
C VAL A 47 1.32 -10.81 -28.46
N PRO A 48 2.39 -11.14 -29.21
CA PRO A 48 3.66 -11.62 -28.64
C PRO A 48 4.32 -10.63 -27.66
N GLU A 49 4.04 -9.32 -27.80
CA GLU A 49 4.45 -8.25 -26.89
C GLU A 49 3.97 -8.47 -25.46
N ALA A 50 2.78 -9.03 -25.28
CA ALA A 50 2.26 -9.33 -23.96
C ALA A 50 3.06 -10.43 -23.26
N TRP A 51 3.93 -11.16 -23.96
CA TRP A 51 4.72 -12.27 -23.40
C TRP A 51 6.22 -11.93 -23.27
N THR A 52 6.61 -10.65 -23.39
CA THR A 52 8.02 -10.23 -23.32
C THR A 52 8.59 -10.19 -21.90
N HIS A 53 7.76 -10.26 -20.87
CA HIS A 53 8.19 -10.32 -19.47
C HIS A 53 7.87 -11.70 -18.92
N VAL A 54 8.85 -12.59 -18.90
CA VAL A 54 8.69 -13.95 -18.39
C VAL A 54 8.93 -13.93 -16.90
N TYR A 55 7.90 -14.24 -16.10
CA TYR A 55 8.02 -14.36 -14.66
C TYR A 55 7.94 -15.83 -14.22
N LEU A 56 8.93 -16.25 -13.42
CA LEU A 56 8.98 -17.58 -12.82
C LEU A 56 8.75 -17.43 -11.31
N PRO A 57 7.49 -17.55 -10.83
CA PRO A 57 7.20 -17.56 -9.40
C PRO A 57 7.76 -18.84 -8.75
N PRO A 58 7.92 -18.85 -7.41
CA PRO A 58 8.45 -19.98 -6.64
C PRO A 58 7.72 -21.30 -6.93
N THR A 59 6.39 -21.22 -7.07
CA THR A 59 5.50 -22.36 -7.35
C THR A 59 5.79 -23.04 -8.69
N THR A 60 6.32 -22.31 -9.69
CA THR A 60 6.65 -22.87 -11.02
C THR A 60 7.65 -24.01 -10.92
N PHE A 61 8.54 -23.90 -9.96
CA PHE A 61 9.62 -24.83 -9.76
C PHE A 61 9.13 -26.14 -9.12
N ASN A 62 8.06 -26.11 -8.30
CA ASN A 62 7.60 -27.26 -7.52
C ASN A 62 7.13 -28.49 -8.31
N GLN A 63 6.78 -28.35 -9.60
CA GLN A 63 6.22 -29.45 -10.40
C GLN A 63 7.01 -29.78 -11.68
N LEU A 64 8.17 -29.14 -11.93
CA LEU A 64 9.04 -29.43 -13.09
C LEU A 64 9.84 -30.73 -12.95
N ALA A 65 9.87 -31.34 -11.77
CA ALA A 65 10.32 -32.72 -11.65
C ALA A 65 9.22 -33.60 -12.27
N PRO A 66 9.48 -34.37 -13.35
CA PRO A 66 8.56 -35.44 -13.71
C PRO A 66 8.38 -36.25 -12.43
N SER A 67 7.14 -36.39 -11.97
CA SER A 67 6.86 -37.23 -10.81
C SER A 67 7.40 -38.62 -11.19
N LEU A 68 8.63 -38.92 -10.76
CA LEU A 68 9.00 -40.24 -10.35
C LEU A 68 7.94 -40.52 -9.29
N LYS A 69 6.84 -41.12 -9.73
CA LYS A 69 5.91 -41.83 -8.88
C LYS A 69 6.74 -42.97 -8.31
N SER A 70 7.64 -42.65 -7.38
CA SER A 70 8.21 -43.64 -6.50
C SER A 70 6.99 -44.23 -5.83
N LYS A 71 6.71 -45.48 -6.18
CA LYS A 71 5.58 -46.27 -5.70
C LYS A 71 5.68 -46.59 -4.20
N ASP A 72 6.63 -45.95 -3.52
CA ASP A 72 7.09 -46.22 -2.16
C ASP A 72 7.00 -44.96 -1.27
N ALA A 73 6.31 -43.89 -1.71
CA ALA A 73 6.10 -42.67 -0.91
C ALA A 73 4.77 -42.70 -0.12
N ASP A 74 4.33 -43.89 0.30
CA ASP A 74 3.11 -44.07 1.11
C ASP A 74 3.33 -43.79 2.61
N ASP A 75 4.54 -43.46 3.08
CA ASP A 75 4.85 -43.40 4.54
C ASP A 75 5.65 -42.16 5.02
N ALA A 76 5.66 -41.04 4.30
CA ALA A 76 6.38 -39.83 4.74
C ALA A 76 5.44 -38.66 5.08
N ASP A 77 4.90 -38.71 6.30
CA ASP A 77 4.27 -37.59 7.01
C ASP A 77 5.33 -36.52 7.33
N HIS A 78 5.38 -35.44 6.53
CA HIS A 78 6.13 -34.23 6.91
C HIS A 78 5.34 -32.95 6.64
N ASP A 79 4.94 -32.34 7.76
CA ASP A 79 4.30 -31.06 7.97
C ASP A 79 5.10 -29.92 7.30
N SER A 80 4.55 -29.32 6.24
CA SER A 80 5.02 -28.02 5.75
C SER A 80 3.82 -27.11 5.46
N ASP A 81 3.81 -25.99 6.18
CA ASP A 81 2.71 -25.05 6.41
C ASP A 81 2.57 -23.94 5.35
N GLU A 82 2.69 -24.26 4.05
CA GLU A 82 2.62 -23.26 2.96
C GLU A 82 1.39 -23.43 2.03
N ALA A 83 0.18 -23.48 2.58
CA ALA A 83 -1.02 -23.76 1.80
C ALA A 83 -2.05 -22.62 1.85
N ASP A 84 -1.73 -21.46 1.26
CA ASP A 84 -2.76 -20.46 0.92
C ASP A 84 -2.49 -19.58 -0.31
N SER A 85 -1.53 -19.99 -1.16
CA SER A 85 -1.60 -19.57 -2.55
C SER A 85 -2.40 -20.63 -3.30
N GLU A 86 -3.53 -20.25 -3.89
CA GLU A 86 -4.09 -20.98 -5.03
C GLU A 86 -2.90 -21.44 -5.87
N VAL A 87 -2.62 -22.75 -5.90
CA VAL A 87 -1.47 -23.30 -6.62
C VAL A 87 -1.79 -23.13 -8.09
N LYS A 88 -1.53 -21.91 -8.60
CA LYS A 88 -1.64 -21.56 -10.00
C LYS A 88 -0.86 -22.65 -10.73
N THR A 89 -1.53 -23.34 -11.64
CA THR A 89 -0.89 -24.38 -12.43
C THR A 89 0.40 -23.78 -13.01
N PRO A 90 1.56 -24.41 -12.77
CA PRO A 90 2.85 -23.81 -13.06
C PRO A 90 2.92 -23.51 -14.55
N ARG A 91 3.38 -22.31 -14.89
CA ARG A 91 3.46 -21.85 -16.27
C ARG A 91 4.78 -22.34 -16.86
N PRO A 92 4.79 -23.32 -17.79
CA PRO A 92 6.04 -23.87 -18.29
C PRO A 92 6.84 -22.79 -19.01
N LEU A 93 8.11 -22.61 -18.65
CA LEU A 93 9.01 -21.64 -19.27
C LEU A 93 9.07 -21.81 -20.81
N ALA A 94 9.10 -23.05 -21.29
CA ALA A 94 9.06 -23.34 -22.72
C ALA A 94 7.83 -22.74 -23.42
N LEU A 95 6.66 -22.82 -22.80
CA LEU A 95 5.40 -22.30 -23.38
C LEU A 95 5.34 -20.77 -23.34
N TRP A 96 5.92 -20.14 -22.33
CA TRP A 96 6.15 -18.68 -22.32
C TRP A 96 7.01 -18.24 -23.51
N LEU A 97 8.15 -18.91 -23.70
CA LEU A 97 9.12 -18.57 -24.74
C LEU A 97 8.58 -18.83 -26.15
N GLU A 98 7.76 -19.88 -26.31
CA GLU A 98 7.01 -20.18 -27.52
C GLU A 98 6.04 -19.03 -27.86
N ARG A 99 5.22 -18.59 -26.89
CA ARG A 99 4.24 -17.51 -27.10
C ARG A 99 4.86 -16.14 -27.33
N ASN A 100 6.05 -15.89 -26.77
CA ASN A 100 6.84 -14.69 -27.07
C ASN A 100 7.36 -14.65 -28.53
N GLY A 101 7.29 -15.77 -29.27
CA GLY A 101 7.61 -15.81 -30.69
C GLY A 101 9.11 -15.72 -30.95
N GLN A 102 9.57 -14.67 -31.64
CA GLN A 102 11.00 -14.38 -31.90
C GLN A 102 11.47 -13.06 -31.28
N ARG A 103 10.66 -12.48 -30.39
CA ARG A 103 10.94 -11.17 -29.80
C ARG A 103 11.97 -11.29 -28.68
N HIS A 104 12.59 -10.17 -28.36
CA HIS A 104 13.38 -10.08 -27.16
C HIS A 104 12.50 -10.18 -25.90
N PHE A 105 13.04 -10.72 -24.82
CA PHE A 105 12.32 -10.85 -23.56
C PHE A 105 13.21 -10.54 -22.36
N HIS A 106 12.55 -10.18 -21.25
CA HIS A 106 13.11 -10.03 -19.93
C HIS A 106 12.66 -11.22 -19.08
N LEU A 107 13.59 -11.81 -18.32
CA LEU A 107 13.34 -12.97 -17.47
C LEU A 107 13.41 -12.54 -16.00
N SER A 108 12.31 -12.60 -15.28
CA SER A 108 12.23 -12.34 -13.84
C SER A 108 12.05 -13.65 -13.09
N ILE A 109 12.95 -13.99 -12.17
CA ILE A 109 12.92 -15.24 -11.42
C ILE A 109 12.83 -14.90 -9.93
N ARG A 110 11.78 -15.41 -9.27
CA ARG A 110 11.71 -15.35 -7.82
C ARG A 110 12.34 -16.62 -7.22
N LEU A 111 13.41 -16.44 -6.45
CA LEU A 111 14.30 -17.46 -5.89
C LEU A 111 13.84 -17.99 -4.53
N CYS A 112 12.71 -17.52 -3.99
CA CYS A 112 12.08 -18.18 -2.85
C CYS A 112 11.92 -19.68 -3.20
N ASP A 113 12.35 -20.58 -2.31
CA ASP A 113 12.26 -22.04 -2.43
C ASP A 113 13.17 -22.76 -3.45
N LEU A 114 13.97 -22.04 -4.22
CA LEU A 114 14.93 -22.61 -5.17
C LEU A 114 16.13 -23.41 -4.59
N PRO A 115 16.70 -23.11 -3.39
CA PRO A 115 17.91 -23.80 -2.90
C PRO A 115 17.74 -25.31 -2.67
N SER A 116 16.52 -25.84 -2.73
CA SER A 116 16.25 -27.26 -2.47
C SER A 116 16.45 -28.19 -3.68
N ARG A 117 16.52 -27.70 -4.94
CA ARG A 117 16.51 -28.58 -6.15
C ARG A 117 17.37 -28.09 -7.35
N PRO A 118 18.64 -28.50 -7.49
CA PRO A 118 19.54 -28.10 -8.60
C PRO A 118 19.05 -28.48 -10.01
N ASP A 119 18.24 -29.54 -10.15
CA ASP A 119 17.65 -29.96 -11.45
C ASP A 119 16.81 -28.85 -12.12
N ARG A 120 16.28 -27.93 -11.31
CA ARG A 120 15.44 -26.83 -11.79
C ARG A 120 16.26 -25.72 -12.45
N MET A 121 17.43 -25.43 -11.90
CA MET A 121 18.41 -24.52 -12.50
C MET A 121 18.88 -25.07 -13.86
N ILE A 122 19.08 -26.38 -13.96
CA ILE A 122 19.41 -27.07 -15.22
C ILE A 122 18.30 -26.88 -16.26
N THR A 123 17.03 -26.87 -15.85
CA THR A 123 15.90 -26.66 -16.76
C THR A 123 15.88 -25.23 -17.30
N VAL A 124 16.02 -24.21 -16.43
CA VAL A 124 16.13 -22.81 -16.87
C VAL A 124 17.33 -22.64 -17.80
N ALA A 125 18.48 -23.21 -17.44
CA ALA A 125 19.70 -23.19 -18.25
C ALA A 125 19.51 -23.82 -19.64
N ARG A 126 18.77 -24.93 -19.72
CA ARG A 126 18.46 -25.63 -20.97
C ARG A 126 17.59 -24.75 -21.87
N GLU A 127 16.56 -24.13 -21.33
CA GLU A 127 15.71 -23.21 -22.10
C GLU A 127 16.49 -21.97 -22.55
N MET A 128 17.35 -21.42 -21.68
CA MET A 128 18.22 -20.30 -22.04
C MET A 128 19.27 -20.66 -23.10
N ARG A 129 19.69 -21.92 -23.23
CA ARG A 129 20.53 -22.35 -24.36
C ARG A 129 19.80 -22.18 -25.70
N ASN A 130 18.49 -22.45 -25.74
CA ASN A 130 17.70 -22.39 -26.97
C ASN A 130 17.23 -20.96 -27.28
N HIS A 131 16.99 -20.14 -26.25
CA HIS A 131 16.35 -18.83 -26.38
C HIS A 131 17.25 -17.65 -25.96
N GLY A 132 18.48 -17.91 -25.51
CA GLY A 132 19.36 -16.91 -24.91
C GLY A 132 19.72 -15.75 -25.82
N SER A 133 19.72 -15.92 -27.16
CA SER A 133 20.01 -14.84 -28.12
C SER A 133 18.97 -13.72 -28.09
N ARG A 134 17.80 -13.99 -27.50
CA ARG A 134 16.68 -13.05 -27.35
C ARG A 134 16.62 -12.43 -25.96
N LEU A 135 17.38 -12.93 -24.99
CA LEU A 135 17.39 -12.40 -23.64
C LEU A 135 17.95 -10.97 -23.65
N ARG A 136 17.19 -10.01 -23.14
CA ARG A 136 17.62 -8.60 -22.97
C ARG A 136 17.87 -8.21 -21.53
N GLY A 137 17.19 -8.85 -20.59
CA GLY A 137 17.47 -8.62 -19.18
C GLY A 137 17.02 -9.78 -18.32
N ILE A 138 17.66 -9.90 -17.18
CA ILE A 138 17.38 -10.91 -16.17
C ILE A 138 17.26 -10.24 -14.81
N ALA A 139 16.12 -10.44 -14.14
CA ALA A 139 15.87 -9.96 -12.79
C ALA A 139 15.78 -11.17 -11.85
N LEU A 140 16.53 -11.16 -10.77
CA LEU A 140 16.55 -12.20 -9.75
C LEU A 140 16.06 -11.61 -8.44
N ASP A 141 14.98 -12.14 -7.90
CA ASP A 141 14.32 -11.68 -6.68
C ASP A 141 14.31 -12.80 -5.64
N GLY A 142 14.95 -12.65 -4.47
CA GLY A 142 14.80 -13.64 -3.39
C GLY A 142 15.95 -13.70 -2.38
N GLU A 143 15.84 -14.58 -1.40
CA GLU A 143 16.67 -14.53 -0.18
C GLU A 143 18.05 -15.20 -0.33
N SER A 144 18.29 -16.00 -1.38
CA SER A 144 19.52 -16.78 -1.54
C SER A 144 20.43 -16.22 -2.65
N PRO A 145 21.41 -15.36 -2.30
CA PRO A 145 22.30 -14.77 -3.29
C PRO A 145 23.21 -15.79 -3.99
N SER A 146 23.63 -16.85 -3.29
CA SER A 146 24.48 -17.89 -3.88
C SER A 146 23.77 -18.61 -5.03
N VAL A 147 22.50 -18.95 -4.85
CA VAL A 147 21.67 -19.58 -5.90
C VAL A 147 21.41 -18.59 -7.04
N ALA A 148 21.18 -17.31 -6.71
CA ALA A 148 21.02 -16.25 -7.71
C ALA A 148 22.24 -16.16 -8.62
N LEU A 149 23.44 -16.12 -8.02
CA LEU A 149 24.70 -16.00 -8.72
C LEU A 149 25.04 -17.24 -9.54
N GLU A 150 24.79 -18.43 -9.00
CA GLU A 150 25.01 -19.68 -9.71
C GLU A 150 24.06 -19.79 -10.91
N LEU A 151 22.77 -19.49 -10.73
CA LEU A 151 21.80 -19.48 -11.82
C LEU A 151 22.19 -18.46 -12.90
N LEU A 152 22.60 -17.27 -12.48
CA LEU A 152 23.01 -16.23 -13.41
C LEU A 152 24.27 -16.61 -14.17
N ALA A 153 25.29 -17.17 -13.49
CA ALA A 153 26.50 -17.67 -14.14
C ALA A 153 26.15 -18.73 -15.19
N ILE A 154 25.25 -19.67 -14.87
CA ILE A 154 24.81 -20.69 -15.82
C ILE A 154 24.08 -20.06 -17.02
N VAL A 155 23.17 -19.09 -16.79
CA VAL A 155 22.44 -18.42 -17.87
C VAL A 155 23.41 -17.62 -18.75
N LEU A 156 24.30 -16.84 -18.15
CA LEU A 156 25.26 -16.01 -18.86
C LEU A 156 26.31 -16.83 -19.61
N GLU A 157 26.81 -17.94 -19.06
CA GLU A 157 27.70 -18.86 -19.78
C GLU A 157 27.04 -19.37 -21.07
N ARG A 158 25.74 -19.67 -21.01
CA ARG A 158 24.99 -20.10 -22.20
C ARG A 158 24.80 -18.97 -23.19
N VAL A 159 24.45 -17.77 -22.74
CA VAL A 159 24.30 -16.60 -23.60
C VAL A 159 25.64 -16.20 -24.24
N ASP A 160 26.73 -16.27 -23.49
CA ASP A 160 28.08 -15.94 -23.95
C ASP A 160 28.62 -16.95 -24.98
N SER A 161 28.15 -18.19 -24.93
CA SER A 161 28.48 -19.22 -25.92
C SER A 161 27.79 -19.04 -27.28
N LEU A 162 26.84 -18.09 -27.40
CA LEU A 162 26.10 -17.87 -28.64
C LEU A 162 26.94 -17.11 -29.68
N PRO A 163 26.76 -17.40 -30.99
CA PRO A 163 27.49 -16.68 -32.04
C PRO A 163 27.20 -15.18 -32.06
N HIS A 164 26.00 -14.79 -31.64
CA HIS A 164 25.56 -13.41 -31.49
C HIS A 164 25.26 -13.19 -30.01
N LYS A 165 26.16 -12.49 -29.32
CA LYS A 165 26.06 -12.23 -27.89
C LYS A 165 25.12 -11.05 -27.65
N PRO A 166 23.91 -11.24 -27.11
CA PRO A 166 23.07 -10.12 -26.74
C PRO A 166 23.70 -9.39 -25.55
N GLN A 167 23.40 -8.10 -25.48
CA GLN A 167 23.67 -7.27 -24.31
C GLN A 167 22.53 -7.51 -23.30
N VAL A 168 22.85 -7.97 -22.10
CA VAL A 168 21.90 -8.37 -21.05
C VAL A 168 22.01 -7.43 -19.86
N ASP A 169 20.89 -6.83 -19.47
CA ASP A 169 20.75 -6.08 -18.22
C ASP A 169 20.48 -7.04 -17.06
N VAL A 170 21.30 -7.00 -16.03
CA VAL A 170 21.17 -7.85 -14.85
C VAL A 170 20.59 -7.04 -13.70
N GLN A 171 19.51 -7.50 -13.09
CA GLN A 171 18.88 -6.89 -11.93
C GLN A 171 18.83 -7.89 -10.77
N PHE A 172 19.28 -7.47 -9.59
CA PHE A 172 19.12 -8.20 -8.34
C PHE A 172 18.18 -7.43 -7.43
N LYS A 173 17.08 -8.05 -7.03
CA LYS A 173 16.13 -7.54 -6.04
C LYS A 173 16.29 -8.35 -4.76
N ALA A 174 16.56 -7.65 -3.69
CA ALA A 174 17.27 -8.23 -2.56
C ALA A 174 16.68 -7.82 -1.22
N ASP A 175 15.41 -8.11 -0.93
CA ASP A 175 14.80 -7.68 0.33
C ASP A 175 15.53 -8.20 1.59
N VAL A 176 16.33 -9.28 1.49
CA VAL A 176 16.96 -9.96 2.64
C VAL A 176 18.41 -10.44 2.38
N PHE A 177 19.11 -9.93 1.36
CA PHE A 177 20.36 -10.55 0.82
C PHE A 177 21.50 -10.82 1.81
N TRP A 178 21.50 -10.21 3.00
CA TRP A 178 22.69 -10.14 3.81
C TRP A 178 22.53 -10.65 5.25
N SER A 179 21.41 -11.31 5.57
CA SER A 179 21.18 -11.82 6.94
C SER A 179 21.92 -13.13 7.24
N LYS A 180 22.29 -13.94 6.22
CA LYS A 180 22.88 -15.28 6.42
C LYS A 180 24.20 -15.56 5.68
N THR A 181 24.40 -15.03 4.48
CA THR A 181 25.65 -15.18 3.72
C THR A 181 26.47 -13.89 3.80
N GLY A 182 27.79 -14.04 3.99
CA GLY A 182 28.67 -12.90 4.17
C GLY A 182 28.66 -12.01 2.92
N PRO A 183 28.58 -10.67 3.08
CA PRO A 183 28.46 -9.77 1.95
C PRO A 183 29.55 -9.90 0.90
N ARG A 184 30.76 -10.21 1.35
CA ARG A 184 31.92 -10.47 0.50
C ARG A 184 31.66 -11.61 -0.50
N ASP A 185 30.95 -12.66 -0.13
CA ASP A 185 30.75 -13.79 -1.03
C ASP A 185 29.85 -13.41 -2.21
N VAL A 186 28.84 -12.58 -1.95
CA VAL A 186 27.93 -12.08 -3.00
C VAL A 186 28.68 -11.10 -3.91
N VAL A 187 29.41 -10.14 -3.34
CA VAL A 187 30.16 -9.16 -4.13
C VAL A 187 31.26 -9.83 -4.93
N ASN A 188 32.05 -10.72 -4.32
CA ASN A 188 33.08 -11.49 -5.03
C ASN A 188 32.46 -12.39 -6.12
N GLY A 189 31.27 -12.95 -5.87
CA GLY A 189 30.55 -13.73 -6.87
C GLY A 189 30.07 -12.87 -8.04
N LEU A 190 29.51 -11.70 -7.76
CA LEU A 190 29.12 -10.71 -8.76
C LEU A 190 30.33 -10.23 -9.57
N GLU A 191 31.44 -9.94 -8.93
CA GLU A 191 32.67 -9.46 -9.56
C GLU A 191 33.26 -10.53 -10.49
N LYS A 192 33.39 -11.76 -9.99
CA LYS A 192 33.86 -12.90 -10.80
C LYS A 192 32.96 -13.13 -12.00
N MET A 193 31.64 -13.10 -11.80
CA MET A 193 30.67 -13.29 -12.86
C MET A 193 30.70 -12.14 -13.88
N ALA A 194 30.72 -10.89 -13.40
CA ALA A 194 30.76 -9.71 -14.25
C ALA A 194 32.05 -9.65 -15.08
N THR A 195 33.17 -10.03 -14.49
CA THR A 195 34.46 -10.17 -15.19
C THR A 195 34.42 -11.31 -16.22
N ALA A 196 33.86 -12.47 -15.85
CA ALA A 196 33.77 -13.62 -16.75
C ALA A 196 32.84 -13.38 -17.95
N HIS A 197 31.79 -12.56 -17.78
CA HIS A 197 30.75 -12.32 -18.78
C HIS A 197 30.66 -10.86 -19.23
N ALA A 198 31.77 -10.11 -19.14
CA ALA A 198 31.85 -8.70 -19.48
C ALA A 198 31.42 -8.39 -20.93
N SER A 199 31.52 -9.35 -21.86
CA SER A 199 31.08 -9.13 -23.24
C SER A 199 29.56 -9.22 -23.46
N VAL A 200 28.83 -9.74 -22.48
CA VAL A 200 27.37 -9.96 -22.51
C VAL A 200 26.65 -9.01 -21.58
N ILE A 201 27.22 -8.69 -20.42
CA ILE A 201 26.56 -7.83 -19.44
C ILE A 201 26.63 -6.37 -19.91
N ASN A 202 25.47 -5.74 -20.02
CA ASN A 202 25.34 -4.33 -20.37
C ASN A 202 25.32 -3.44 -19.13
N SER A 203 24.49 -3.83 -18.16
CA SER A 203 24.33 -3.13 -16.90
C SER A 203 24.06 -4.09 -15.75
N ILE A 204 24.51 -3.71 -14.57
CA ILE A 204 24.14 -4.37 -13.31
C ILE A 204 23.33 -3.38 -12.48
N ARG A 205 22.16 -3.83 -12.06
CA ARG A 205 21.22 -3.13 -11.20
C ARG A 205 21.09 -3.89 -9.89
N LEU A 206 21.44 -3.27 -8.79
CA LEU A 206 21.27 -3.85 -7.46
C LEU A 206 20.15 -3.07 -6.75
N GLU A 207 19.11 -3.74 -6.28
CA GLU A 207 17.96 -3.15 -5.58
C GLU A 207 17.76 -3.82 -4.22
N GLY A 208 17.59 -3.00 -3.18
CA GLY A 208 17.29 -3.48 -1.83
C GLY A 208 18.51 -3.95 -1.04
N LEU A 209 19.72 -3.52 -1.39
CA LEU A 209 20.90 -3.95 -0.65
C LEU A 209 20.86 -3.42 0.80
N VAL A 210 20.68 -4.32 1.77
CA VAL A 210 20.72 -4.04 3.22
C VAL A 210 22.03 -4.52 3.85
N PRO A 211 23.07 -3.69 3.97
CA PRO A 211 24.34 -4.14 4.56
C PRO A 211 24.15 -4.55 6.04
N PRO A 212 24.75 -5.66 6.50
CA PRO A 212 24.67 -6.03 7.92
C PRO A 212 25.36 -5.00 8.81
N PRO A 213 25.01 -4.91 10.10
CA PRO A 213 25.59 -3.95 11.04
C PRO A 213 27.12 -4.03 11.11
N GLY A 214 27.79 -2.89 11.31
CA GLY A 214 29.20 -2.83 11.73
C GLY A 214 30.28 -3.08 10.67
N THR A 215 29.94 -3.14 9.37
CA THR A 215 30.90 -3.48 8.29
C THR A 215 30.69 -2.68 7.00
N PHE A 216 30.06 -1.51 7.08
CA PHE A 216 29.69 -0.76 5.88
C PHE A 216 30.88 -0.23 5.07
N ARG A 217 31.96 0.22 5.74
CA ARG A 217 33.17 0.69 5.04
C ARG A 217 33.76 -0.41 4.16
N ASP A 218 34.06 -1.56 4.75
CA ASP A 218 34.57 -2.73 4.03
C ASP A 218 33.68 -3.09 2.84
N LYS A 219 32.35 -2.97 2.99
CA LYS A 219 31.40 -3.27 1.91
C LYS A 219 31.26 -2.17 0.87
N LEU A 220 31.45 -0.92 1.23
CA LEU A 220 31.56 0.17 0.26
C LEU A 220 32.84 0.01 -0.55
N GLU A 221 33.93 -0.40 0.09
CA GLU A 221 35.19 -0.75 -0.58
C GLU A 221 35.00 -1.99 -1.47
N ASP A 222 34.24 -3.00 -1.03
CA ASP A 222 33.89 -4.17 -1.85
C ASP A 222 32.99 -3.75 -3.06
N LEU A 223 31.96 -2.93 -2.84
CA LEU A 223 31.12 -2.37 -3.90
C LEU A 223 31.90 -1.44 -4.84
N ALA A 224 32.88 -0.71 -4.30
CA ALA A 224 33.82 0.10 -5.06
C ALA A 224 34.67 -0.78 -5.96
N GLY A 225 35.25 -1.85 -5.41
CA GLY A 225 35.98 -2.86 -6.17
C GLY A 225 35.13 -3.38 -7.32
N LEU A 226 33.89 -3.80 -7.01
CA LEU A 226 32.94 -4.23 -8.02
C LEU A 226 32.70 -3.15 -9.09
N ALA A 227 32.45 -1.89 -8.72
CA ALA A 227 32.16 -0.84 -9.69
C ALA A 227 33.37 -0.44 -10.55
N ILE A 228 34.55 -0.40 -9.94
CA ILE A 228 35.82 -0.06 -10.60
C ILE A 228 36.17 -1.14 -11.63
N ASP A 229 36.04 -2.41 -11.25
CA ASP A 229 36.44 -3.52 -12.10
C ASP A 229 35.40 -3.84 -13.17
N THR A 230 34.11 -3.66 -12.86
CA THR A 230 33.06 -4.07 -13.79
C THR A 230 32.72 -3.03 -14.84
N LYS A 231 32.86 -1.71 -14.62
CA LYS A 231 32.34 -0.66 -15.55
C LYS A 231 30.83 -0.76 -15.89
N PHE A 232 30.11 -1.76 -15.40
CA PHE A 232 28.71 -2.07 -15.74
C PHE A 232 27.71 -1.63 -14.67
N LEU A 233 28.18 -1.25 -13.47
CA LEU A 233 27.29 -0.83 -12.38
C LEU A 233 26.73 0.59 -12.66
N GLN A 234 25.59 0.64 -13.35
CA GLN A 234 24.91 1.88 -13.74
C GLN A 234 23.80 2.29 -12.76
N TYR A 235 23.23 1.33 -12.03
CA TYR A 235 22.11 1.57 -11.11
C TYR A 235 22.33 0.85 -9.79
N SER A 236 22.15 1.56 -8.69
CA SER A 236 22.04 0.95 -7.36
C SER A 236 20.93 1.57 -6.53
N SER A 237 20.18 0.72 -5.82
CA SER A 237 19.30 1.11 -4.73
C SER A 237 19.69 0.39 -3.45
N ILE A 238 20.01 1.17 -2.43
CA ILE A 238 20.63 0.73 -1.18
C ILE A 238 19.70 1.10 -0.03
N GLY A 239 19.30 0.12 0.77
CA GLY A 239 18.46 0.32 1.96
C GLY A 239 19.28 0.15 3.24
N PHE A 240 19.04 0.95 4.26
CA PHE A 240 19.70 0.80 5.57
C PHE A 240 18.67 0.40 6.63
N THR A 241 18.62 -0.89 7.01
CA THR A 241 17.76 -1.35 8.12
C THR A 241 18.60 -1.75 9.33
N ASN A 242 18.14 -1.45 10.55
CA ASN A 242 18.63 -2.05 11.80
C ASN A 242 20.13 -1.84 12.14
N TRP A 243 20.70 -0.67 11.84
CA TRP A 243 22.03 -0.34 12.37
C TRP A 243 21.92 0.09 13.83
N SER A 244 22.60 -0.63 14.73
CA SER A 244 22.77 -0.21 16.11
C SER A 244 23.66 1.03 16.17
N TYR A 245 23.13 2.12 16.74
CA TYR A 245 23.71 3.47 16.85
C TYR A 245 25.10 3.60 17.53
N GLY A 246 25.77 2.51 17.89
CA GLY A 246 26.95 2.48 18.76
C GLY A 246 28.30 2.67 18.08
N ASP A 247 28.41 2.49 16.76
CA ASP A 247 29.70 2.56 16.07
C ASP A 247 29.92 3.97 15.49
N GLU A 248 30.75 4.78 16.16
CA GLU A 248 31.22 6.04 15.60
C GLU A 248 32.11 5.76 14.38
N ILE A 249 31.68 6.17 13.19
CA ILE A 249 32.55 6.22 12.00
C ILE A 249 33.36 7.52 12.11
N PRO A 250 34.70 7.46 12.28
CA PRO A 250 35.51 8.67 12.29
C PRO A 250 35.38 9.38 10.93
N PRO A 251 35.15 10.70 10.87
CA PRO A 251 35.07 11.46 9.62
C PRO A 251 36.28 11.24 8.71
N ASP A 252 37.46 11.09 9.31
CA ASP A 252 38.74 10.89 8.62
C ASP A 252 38.91 9.46 8.07
N ALA A 253 38.01 8.53 8.41
CA ALA A 253 38.10 7.13 8.01
C ALA A 253 37.43 6.82 6.66
N LEU A 254 36.74 7.78 6.04
CA LEU A 254 36.09 7.58 4.75
C LEU A 254 37.10 7.83 3.61
N ALA A 255 37.77 6.77 3.17
CA ALA A 255 38.52 6.80 1.92
C ALA A 255 37.56 7.12 0.76
N LEU A 256 37.99 7.98 -0.18
CA LEU A 256 37.17 8.34 -1.33
C LEU A 256 37.03 7.17 -2.30
N VAL A 257 35.85 6.58 -2.34
CA VAL A 257 35.40 5.57 -3.29
C VAL A 257 34.91 6.25 -4.57
N THR A 258 35.48 5.90 -5.73
CA THR A 258 35.01 6.40 -7.04
C THR A 258 34.19 5.32 -7.76
N LEU A 259 32.95 5.64 -8.15
CA LEU A 259 32.07 4.78 -8.97
C LEU A 259 31.84 5.48 -10.32
N PRO A 260 32.73 5.29 -11.31
CA PRO A 260 32.76 6.13 -12.51
C PRO A 260 31.61 5.89 -13.49
N ALA A 261 30.94 4.74 -13.43
CA ALA A 261 29.87 4.35 -14.35
C ALA A 261 28.45 4.46 -13.75
N MET A 262 28.33 4.81 -12.46
CA MET A 262 27.04 4.88 -11.77
C MET A 262 26.22 6.05 -12.31
N GLU A 263 25.06 5.80 -12.92
CA GLU A 263 24.16 6.83 -13.45
C GLU A 263 22.94 7.09 -12.54
N TYR A 264 22.55 6.10 -11.72
CA TYR A 264 21.40 6.18 -10.81
C TYR A 264 21.74 5.63 -9.42
N LEU A 265 21.42 6.39 -8.39
CA LEU A 265 21.55 6.00 -6.98
C LEU A 265 20.26 6.31 -6.22
N ASP A 266 19.63 5.31 -5.59
CA ASP A 266 18.44 5.47 -4.73
C ASP A 266 18.69 4.88 -3.34
N VAL A 267 18.92 5.77 -2.38
CA VAL A 267 19.26 5.42 -1.01
C VAL A 267 18.02 5.58 -0.14
N TRP A 268 17.58 4.54 0.58
CA TRP A 268 16.37 4.59 1.41
C TRP A 268 16.57 4.07 2.84
N GLN A 269 15.69 4.50 3.75
CA GLN A 269 15.78 4.26 5.21
C GLN A 269 17.09 4.77 5.83
N THR A 270 17.62 5.87 5.32
CA THR A 270 18.84 6.47 5.86
C THR A 270 18.58 7.07 7.25
N CYS A 271 19.32 6.60 8.26
CA CYS A 271 19.62 7.30 9.50
C CYS A 271 20.81 8.28 9.20
N PRO A 272 21.52 8.92 10.16
CA PRO A 272 22.50 9.98 9.87
C PRO A 272 23.68 9.58 8.95
N GLU A 273 23.74 8.34 8.49
CA GLU A 273 24.77 7.79 7.62
C GLU A 273 24.71 8.33 6.18
N ALA A 274 23.88 9.33 5.86
CA ALA A 274 24.10 10.10 4.63
C ALA A 274 25.48 10.80 4.59
N ILE A 275 26.20 10.87 5.73
CA ILE A 275 27.65 11.17 5.78
C ILE A 275 28.46 10.26 4.85
N LEU A 276 27.98 9.05 4.54
CA LEU A 276 28.64 8.14 3.60
C LEU A 276 28.74 8.71 2.18
N LEU A 277 27.87 9.66 1.81
CA LEU A 277 28.02 10.43 0.58
C LEU A 277 29.37 11.18 0.54
N LEU A 278 29.95 11.55 1.69
CA LEU A 278 31.30 12.13 1.77
C LEU A 278 32.38 11.17 1.27
N GLY A 279 32.21 9.87 1.45
CA GLY A 279 33.15 8.86 0.96
C GLY A 279 32.98 8.52 -0.51
N MET A 280 32.02 9.09 -1.25
CA MET A 280 31.71 8.67 -2.62
C MET A 280 31.93 9.77 -3.66
N HIS A 281 32.46 9.37 -4.82
CA HIS A 281 32.62 10.19 -6.01
C HIS A 281 32.02 9.45 -7.22
N MET A 282 30.98 9.99 -7.83
CA MET A 282 30.22 9.30 -8.88
C MET A 282 30.08 10.19 -10.12
N PRO A 283 31.12 10.39 -10.93
CA PRO A 283 31.13 11.43 -11.97
C PRO A 283 30.06 11.23 -13.07
N ALA A 284 29.55 10.01 -13.28
CA ALA A 284 28.48 9.74 -14.23
C ALA A 284 27.05 9.86 -13.65
N LEU A 285 26.90 10.18 -12.36
CA LEU A 285 25.61 10.11 -11.69
C LEU A 285 24.67 11.21 -12.19
N ARG A 286 23.52 10.78 -12.73
CA ARG A 286 22.48 11.65 -13.30
C ARG A 286 21.27 11.74 -12.39
N THR A 287 20.95 10.66 -11.68
CA THR A 287 19.78 10.59 -10.81
C THR A 287 20.19 10.18 -9.41
N LEU A 288 19.82 11.00 -8.43
CA LEU A 288 20.01 10.72 -7.02
C LEU A 288 18.66 10.78 -6.32
N LYS A 289 18.32 9.74 -5.56
CA LYS A 289 17.19 9.74 -4.63
C LYS A 289 17.69 9.42 -3.23
N LEU A 290 17.29 10.24 -2.26
CA LEU A 290 17.62 10.06 -0.85
C LEU A 290 16.31 10.04 -0.06
N ARG A 291 15.97 8.91 0.55
CA ARG A 291 14.77 8.73 1.38
C ARG A 291 15.16 8.41 2.82
N PHE A 292 14.96 9.37 3.69
CA PHE A 292 15.25 9.23 5.10
C PHE A 292 14.02 8.70 5.83
N SER A 293 14.24 7.82 6.80
CA SER A 293 13.19 7.40 7.72
C SER A 293 13.48 8.04 9.07
N ILE A 294 13.19 9.34 9.21
CA ILE A 294 13.47 10.06 10.46
C ILE A 294 12.37 9.75 11.48
N PRO A 295 12.68 9.13 12.63
CA PRO A 295 11.75 9.14 13.75
C PRO A 295 11.65 10.58 14.26
N SER A 296 10.43 11.09 14.41
CA SER A 296 10.09 12.49 14.73
C SER A 296 10.64 13.06 16.05
N MET A 297 11.57 12.38 16.74
CA MET A 297 12.07 12.73 18.06
C MET A 297 13.58 13.01 18.12
N PHE A 298 14.33 12.97 17.02
CA PHE A 298 15.79 13.05 17.07
C PHE A 298 16.36 14.33 16.44
N GLU A 299 16.63 15.34 17.27
CA GLU A 299 17.60 16.40 16.98
C GLU A 299 19.03 15.92 17.30
N ASP A 300 19.48 14.86 16.63
CA ASP A 300 20.87 14.39 16.77
C ASP A 300 21.80 15.35 16.01
N ASP A 301 22.95 15.72 16.60
CA ASP A 301 23.98 16.51 15.93
C ASP A 301 24.47 15.84 14.63
N ARG A 302 24.37 14.52 14.52
CA ARG A 302 24.68 13.79 13.27
C ARG A 302 23.71 14.15 12.14
N MET A 303 22.44 14.42 12.43
CA MET A 303 21.46 14.84 11.42
C MET A 303 21.81 16.21 10.83
N ARG A 304 22.47 17.09 11.62
CA ARG A 304 22.97 18.39 11.14
C ARG A 304 24.10 18.25 10.13
N GLN A 305 24.82 17.13 10.11
CA GLN A 305 25.92 16.88 9.18
C GLN A 305 25.46 16.39 7.80
N VAL A 306 24.24 15.87 7.68
CA VAL A 306 23.68 15.37 6.42
C VAL A 306 23.62 16.45 5.35
N GLY A 307 23.16 17.65 5.70
CA GLY A 307 23.15 18.78 4.77
C GLY A 307 24.53 19.08 4.19
N PRO A 308 25.54 19.40 5.02
CA PRO A 308 26.91 19.64 4.56
C PRO A 308 27.49 18.48 3.74
N ALA A 309 27.22 17.24 4.15
CA ALA A 309 27.64 16.05 3.41
C ALA A 309 27.03 15.98 2.01
N PHE A 310 25.74 16.28 1.89
CA PHE A 310 25.05 16.36 0.62
C PHE A 310 25.63 17.45 -0.29
N ALA A 311 25.88 18.65 0.23
CA ALA A 311 26.47 19.74 -0.56
C ALA A 311 27.86 19.38 -1.12
N GLN A 312 28.74 18.80 -0.28
CA GLN A 312 30.07 18.34 -0.73
C GLN A 312 30.00 17.18 -1.72
N PHE A 313 29.02 16.28 -1.57
CA PHE A 313 28.80 15.21 -2.54
C PHE A 313 28.39 15.76 -3.92
N VAL A 314 27.49 16.73 -3.93
CA VAL A 314 26.99 17.38 -5.13
C VAL A 314 28.10 18.15 -5.86
N GLU A 315 28.97 18.85 -5.13
CA GLU A 315 30.14 19.54 -5.71
C GLU A 315 31.06 18.59 -6.50
N ARG A 316 31.17 17.34 -6.05
CA ARG A 316 31.94 16.29 -6.72
C ARG A 316 31.16 15.58 -7.82
N THR A 317 29.88 15.87 -7.96
CA THR A 317 28.96 15.19 -8.86
C THR A 317 28.12 16.19 -9.66
N PRO A 318 28.76 17.08 -10.46
CA PRO A 318 28.08 18.22 -11.07
C PRO A 318 27.09 17.85 -12.19
N HIS A 319 26.99 16.57 -12.56
CA HIS A 319 26.17 16.07 -13.68
C HIS A 319 24.76 15.60 -13.26
N LEU A 320 24.37 15.85 -12.00
CA LEU A 320 23.04 15.51 -11.50
C LEU A 320 21.93 16.26 -12.25
N ARG A 321 21.04 15.50 -12.89
CA ARG A 321 19.86 15.98 -13.61
C ARG A 321 18.56 15.80 -12.82
N VAL A 322 18.50 14.77 -11.99
CA VAL A 322 17.33 14.44 -11.17
C VAL A 322 17.77 14.26 -9.73
N VAL A 323 17.18 15.02 -8.82
CA VAL A 323 17.42 14.89 -7.38
C VAL A 323 16.07 14.78 -6.68
N ASP A 324 15.85 13.69 -5.95
CA ASP A 324 14.64 13.46 -5.16
C ASP A 324 15.02 13.30 -3.68
N LEU A 325 14.58 14.22 -2.84
CA LEU A 325 14.90 14.27 -1.42
C LEU A 325 13.61 14.06 -0.63
N ASP A 326 13.53 12.95 0.11
CA ASP A 326 12.39 12.59 0.95
C ASP A 326 12.83 12.54 2.40
N SER A 327 12.19 13.37 3.23
CA SER A 327 12.45 13.52 4.66
C SER A 327 13.90 13.90 4.97
N ALA A 328 14.63 14.53 4.04
CA ALA A 328 16.05 14.81 4.20
C ALA A 328 16.30 15.96 5.20
N PRO A 329 17.16 15.78 6.23
CA PRO A 329 17.44 16.80 7.25
C PRO A 329 18.46 17.84 6.71
N ILE A 330 18.08 18.56 5.66
CA ILE A 330 18.94 19.55 4.98
C ILE A 330 18.40 20.95 5.28
N SER A 331 19.26 21.81 5.81
CA SER A 331 18.91 23.22 6.04
C SER A 331 18.72 23.94 4.69
N LYS A 332 17.93 25.02 4.70
CA LYS A 332 17.74 25.87 3.52
C LYS A 332 19.07 26.31 2.91
N ASP A 333 19.96 26.84 3.74
CA ASP A 333 21.20 27.44 3.27
C ASP A 333 22.08 26.40 2.60
N THR A 334 22.17 25.21 3.18
CA THR A 334 22.96 24.12 2.60
C THR A 334 22.34 23.56 1.32
N LEU A 335 21.00 23.47 1.24
CA LEU A 335 20.34 23.06 0.00
C LEU A 335 20.55 24.11 -1.10
N CYS A 336 20.53 25.40 -0.79
CA CYS A 336 20.82 26.46 -1.76
C CYS A 336 22.26 26.36 -2.27
N VAL A 337 23.23 26.13 -1.39
CA VAL A 337 24.64 25.89 -1.78
C VAL A 337 24.75 24.67 -2.71
N ALA A 338 24.08 23.56 -2.37
CA ALA A 338 24.08 22.37 -3.24
C ALA A 338 23.46 22.67 -4.62
N LEU A 339 22.35 23.43 -4.67
CA LEU A 339 21.67 23.79 -5.92
C LEU A 339 22.53 24.68 -6.84
N CYS A 340 23.37 25.57 -6.27
CA CYS A 340 24.37 26.32 -7.06
C CYS A 340 25.36 25.40 -7.78
N SER A 341 25.68 24.25 -7.17
CA SER A 341 26.63 23.26 -7.70
C SER A 341 26.01 22.29 -8.72
N MET A 342 24.71 22.40 -9.03
CA MET A 342 23.99 21.54 -9.98
C MET A 342 23.44 22.34 -11.17
N PRO A 343 24.30 22.85 -12.07
CA PRO A 343 23.85 23.66 -13.19
C PRO A 343 22.96 22.89 -14.18
N VAL A 344 23.07 21.56 -14.26
CA VAL A 344 22.29 20.72 -15.18
C VAL A 344 21.06 20.06 -14.56
N LEU A 345 20.67 20.46 -13.34
CA LEU A 345 19.50 19.93 -12.65
C LEU A 345 18.23 20.27 -13.43
N VAL A 346 17.44 19.25 -13.77
CA VAL A 346 16.17 19.36 -14.54
C VAL A 346 14.96 19.05 -13.67
N ASP A 347 15.05 18.07 -12.78
CA ASP A 347 13.95 17.65 -11.89
C ASP A 347 14.43 17.66 -10.43
N LEU A 348 13.72 18.41 -9.59
CA LEU A 348 13.91 18.47 -8.15
C LEU A 348 12.63 17.99 -7.44
N GLY A 349 12.72 16.86 -6.74
CA GLY A 349 11.72 16.35 -5.81
C GLY A 349 12.07 16.71 -4.37
N LEU A 350 11.12 17.29 -3.65
CA LEU A 350 11.19 17.59 -2.22
C LEU A 350 9.94 16.98 -1.57
N GLU A 351 10.12 15.95 -0.75
CA GLU A 351 9.06 15.34 0.05
C GLU A 351 9.39 15.45 1.54
N ASP A 352 8.45 15.91 2.36
CA ASP A 352 8.58 15.98 3.83
C ASP A 352 9.86 16.70 4.35
N ILE A 353 10.27 17.78 3.66
CA ILE A 353 11.43 18.60 4.08
C ILE A 353 10.95 19.84 4.84
N LEU A 354 11.48 20.02 6.06
CA LEU A 354 11.07 21.07 7.00
C LEU A 354 11.30 22.51 6.50
N VAL A 355 12.22 22.73 5.56
CA VAL A 355 12.76 24.06 5.23
C VAL A 355 12.40 24.56 3.82
N THR A 356 11.44 23.93 3.16
CA THR A 356 11.14 24.14 1.73
C THR A 356 10.58 25.51 1.38
N GLY A 357 9.76 26.15 2.22
CA GLY A 357 9.21 27.47 1.92
C GLY A 357 10.29 28.52 1.62
N GLY A 358 11.38 28.47 2.38
CA GLY A 358 12.53 29.35 2.17
C GLY A 358 13.36 29.01 0.93
N VAL A 359 13.38 27.74 0.50
CA VAL A 359 14.11 27.26 -0.68
C VAL A 359 13.37 27.63 -1.97
N VAL A 360 12.05 27.46 -2.00
CA VAL A 360 11.20 27.91 -3.13
C VAL A 360 11.33 29.42 -3.31
N ASP A 361 11.29 30.18 -2.21
CA ASP A 361 11.51 31.63 -2.24
C ASP A 361 12.92 32.02 -2.72
N ALA A 362 13.95 31.21 -2.42
CA ALA A 362 15.31 31.44 -2.90
C ALA A 362 15.41 31.16 -4.41
N LEU A 363 14.87 30.03 -4.89
CA LEU A 363 14.78 29.70 -6.31
C LEU A 363 14.04 30.75 -7.14
N ALA A 364 13.06 31.44 -6.53
CA ALA A 364 12.32 32.53 -7.16
C ALA A 364 13.12 33.85 -7.21
N LYS A 365 14.02 34.07 -6.25
CA LYS A 365 14.81 35.32 -6.14
C LYS A 365 16.12 35.25 -6.91
N ASP A 366 16.69 34.06 -7.05
CA ASP A 366 18.01 33.86 -7.65
C ASP A 366 17.93 32.81 -8.76
N ALA A 367 17.97 33.29 -10.01
CA ALA A 367 17.96 32.44 -11.20
C ALA A 367 19.23 31.58 -11.34
N ALA A 368 20.32 31.94 -10.63
CA ALA A 368 21.54 31.14 -10.63
C ALA A 368 21.39 29.82 -9.85
N LEU A 369 20.39 29.71 -8.96
CA LEU A 369 20.06 28.46 -8.28
C LEU A 369 19.37 27.51 -9.24
N ALA A 370 20.03 26.41 -9.62
CA ALA A 370 19.52 25.42 -10.57
C ALA A 370 18.93 26.08 -11.85
N PRO A 371 19.77 26.68 -12.71
CA PRO A 371 19.32 27.48 -13.85
C PRO A 371 18.47 26.68 -14.84
N ASN A 372 18.69 25.37 -14.96
CA ASN A 372 17.97 24.48 -15.89
C ASN A 372 16.79 23.72 -15.28
N LEU A 373 16.32 24.12 -14.09
CA LEU A 373 15.24 23.42 -13.39
C LEU A 373 13.91 23.56 -14.14
N ALA A 374 13.44 22.46 -14.73
CA ALA A 374 12.19 22.38 -15.49
C ALA A 374 11.03 21.81 -14.66
N HIS A 375 11.33 20.92 -13.71
CA HIS A 375 10.35 20.24 -12.89
C HIS A 375 10.68 20.40 -11.41
N LEU A 376 9.73 20.97 -10.66
CA LEU A 376 9.80 21.05 -9.20
C LEU A 376 8.60 20.30 -8.61
N ARG A 377 8.87 19.18 -7.93
CA ARG A 377 7.87 18.38 -7.22
C ARG A 377 8.01 18.64 -5.73
N VAL A 378 6.96 19.15 -5.09
CA VAL A 378 6.94 19.40 -3.64
C VAL A 378 5.78 18.65 -3.02
N ARG A 379 6.05 17.80 -2.03
CA ARG A 379 5.04 16.95 -1.38
C ARG A 379 5.22 17.02 0.13
N LYS A 380 4.13 17.19 0.87
CA LYS A 380 4.14 17.17 2.35
C LYS A 380 5.15 18.13 3.01
N CYS A 381 5.63 19.16 2.32
CA CYS A 381 6.64 20.04 2.89
C CYS A 381 5.99 21.21 3.63
N ASP A 382 6.50 21.50 4.82
CA ASP A 382 6.01 22.59 5.64
C ASP A 382 6.44 23.96 5.08
N ASN A 383 5.63 24.99 5.35
CA ASN A 383 5.92 26.39 5.05
C ASN A 383 5.95 26.80 3.56
N VAL A 384 5.62 25.91 2.62
CA VAL A 384 5.44 26.32 1.21
C VAL A 384 4.08 26.98 1.04
N THR A 385 4.07 28.23 0.59
CA THR A 385 2.84 28.97 0.32
C THR A 385 2.56 29.02 -1.18
N GLY A 386 1.30 29.14 -1.58
CA GLY A 386 0.96 29.38 -2.99
C GLY A 386 1.65 30.63 -3.56
N SER A 387 1.88 31.65 -2.72
CA SER A 387 2.61 32.87 -3.12
C SER A 387 4.09 32.62 -3.45
N SER A 388 4.71 31.60 -2.86
CA SER A 388 6.09 31.20 -3.16
C SER A 388 6.18 30.54 -4.53
N PHE A 389 5.22 29.65 -4.85
CA PHE A 389 5.14 29.03 -6.18
C PHE A 389 4.82 30.03 -7.27
N MET A 390 3.88 30.96 -7.03
CA MET A 390 3.57 32.01 -7.99
C MET A 390 4.78 32.88 -8.31
N ARG A 391 5.55 33.29 -7.29
CA ARG A 391 6.79 34.04 -7.48
C ARG A 391 7.82 33.24 -8.27
N LEU A 392 7.98 31.95 -8.01
CA LEU A 392 8.88 31.08 -8.76
C LEU A 392 8.45 30.92 -10.22
N ALA A 393 7.16 30.67 -10.47
CA ALA A 393 6.61 30.51 -11.80
C ALA A 393 6.77 31.80 -12.62
N LEU A 394 6.47 32.96 -12.01
CA LEU A 394 6.72 34.25 -12.63
C LEU A 394 8.21 34.42 -12.92
N ALA A 395 9.10 34.27 -11.94
CA ALA A 395 10.53 34.43 -12.14
C ALA A 395 11.10 33.55 -13.27
N ARG A 396 10.60 32.33 -13.45
CA ARG A 396 11.06 31.40 -14.50
C ARG A 396 10.43 31.64 -15.87
N SER A 397 9.15 32.02 -15.93
CA SER A 397 8.48 32.37 -17.20
C SER A 397 9.13 33.56 -17.92
N TRP A 398 9.74 34.48 -17.16
CA TRP A 398 10.45 35.63 -17.74
C TRP A 398 11.76 35.23 -18.44
N LEU A 399 12.45 34.19 -17.95
CA LEU A 399 13.71 33.72 -18.52
C LEU A 399 13.50 33.04 -19.89
N ASP A 400 12.41 32.29 -20.04
CA ASP A 400 12.07 31.66 -21.33
C ASP A 400 11.78 32.71 -22.42
N ASN A 401 11.13 33.81 -22.05
CA ASN A 401 10.84 34.92 -22.96
C ASN A 401 12.10 35.71 -23.36
N GLU A 402 13.08 35.88 -22.47
CA GLU A 402 14.35 36.56 -22.79
C GLU A 402 15.25 35.74 -23.74
N HIS A 403 15.22 34.41 -23.65
CA HIS A 403 15.93 33.54 -24.60
C HIS A 403 15.31 33.60 -26.00
N ASP A 404 13.98 33.72 -26.11
CA ASP A 404 13.32 33.94 -27.40
C ASP A 404 13.61 35.34 -27.98
N MET A 405 13.64 36.39 -27.14
CA MET A 405 13.95 37.75 -27.60
C MET A 405 15.41 37.96 -28.02
N THR A 406 16.36 37.29 -27.36
CA THR A 406 17.78 37.36 -27.73
C THR A 406 18.12 36.51 -28.96
N SER A 407 17.35 35.45 -29.26
CA SER A 407 17.50 34.65 -30.49
C SER A 407 17.04 35.39 -31.76
N GLN A 408 16.21 36.43 -31.64
CA GLN A 408 15.69 37.22 -32.77
C GLN A 408 16.58 38.41 -33.18
N CYS A 409 17.70 38.67 -32.48
CA CYS A 409 18.60 39.77 -32.78
C CYS A 409 19.97 39.29 -33.31
N HIS A 410 20.01 38.70 -34.51
CA HIS A 410 21.25 38.59 -35.29
C HIS A 410 21.21 39.52 -36.52
N PRO A 411 22.19 40.43 -36.70
CA PRO A 411 22.29 41.22 -37.92
C PRO A 411 22.80 40.33 -39.08
N ALA A 412 22.20 40.52 -40.25
CA ALA A 412 22.51 39.81 -41.49
C ALA A 412 24.01 39.85 -41.84
N PRO A 413 24.63 38.76 -42.31
CA PRO A 413 26.02 38.78 -42.74
C PRO A 413 26.15 39.17 -44.22
N LEU A 414 26.95 40.19 -44.48
CA LEU A 414 27.49 40.52 -45.81
C LEU A 414 28.64 39.58 -46.19
N GLY A 415 28.52 38.94 -47.36
CA GLY A 415 29.62 38.85 -48.34
C GLY A 415 30.80 37.89 -48.11
N THR A 416 30.65 36.67 -48.65
CA THR A 416 31.63 35.89 -49.45
C THR A 416 33.14 35.97 -49.15
N ARG A 417 33.75 34.81 -48.79
CA ARG A 417 34.99 34.32 -49.45
C ARG A 417 35.24 32.83 -49.23
N LYS A 418 35.49 32.12 -50.34
CA LYS A 418 35.91 30.71 -50.45
C LYS A 418 37.28 30.44 -49.81
N ARG A 419 37.43 29.30 -49.12
CA ARG A 419 38.56 28.35 -49.34
C ARG A 419 38.26 26.97 -48.73
N ALA A 420 38.69 25.95 -49.47
CA ALA A 420 38.52 24.52 -49.23
C ALA A 420 39.67 23.91 -48.40
N ASN A 421 39.38 22.77 -47.73
CA ASN A 421 40.21 21.60 -47.41
C ASN A 421 39.60 20.91 -46.15
N SER A 422 38.91 19.77 -46.22
CA SER A 422 39.34 18.36 -46.44
C SER A 422 39.30 17.52 -45.13
N THR A 423 38.17 16.79 -44.94
CA THR A 423 37.99 15.40 -44.39
C THR A 423 38.46 15.00 -42.96
N PRO A 424 37.96 13.89 -42.35
CA PRO A 424 36.58 13.35 -42.28
C PRO A 424 36.17 12.82 -40.85
N ASN A 425 34.92 12.35 -40.73
CA ASN A 425 34.36 11.40 -39.74
C ASN A 425 33.95 11.88 -38.33
N ALA A 426 32.64 12.07 -38.14
CA ALA A 426 31.80 11.32 -37.18
C ALA A 426 30.33 11.74 -37.38
N GLN A 427 29.54 10.90 -38.05
CA GLN A 427 28.09 11.05 -38.13
C GLN A 427 27.48 10.42 -36.87
N PHE A 428 26.93 11.26 -35.99
CA PHE A 428 25.88 10.84 -35.07
C PHE A 428 24.54 11.26 -35.68
N VAL A 429 23.67 10.27 -35.88
CA VAL A 429 22.33 10.41 -36.43
C VAL A 429 21.41 10.93 -35.34
N ASP A 430 20.83 12.09 -35.57
CA ASP A 430 19.80 12.72 -34.75
C ASP A 430 18.44 12.07 -35.08
N TYR A 431 17.79 11.45 -34.08
CA TYR A 431 16.60 10.60 -34.23
C TYR A 431 15.29 11.31 -33.83
N ALA A 432 15.23 12.64 -33.88
CA ALA A 432 14.07 13.42 -33.40
C ALA A 432 13.13 13.97 -34.49
N ALA A 433 13.26 13.56 -35.76
CA ALA A 433 12.45 14.11 -36.86
C ALA A 433 11.83 13.06 -37.77
N CYS A 434 10.93 12.23 -37.24
CA CYS A 434 9.95 11.48 -38.04
C CYS A 434 8.79 11.04 -37.13
N LEU A 435 7.72 11.85 -37.05
CA LEU A 435 6.32 11.44 -36.83
C LEU A 435 5.41 12.67 -36.92
N ARG A 436 5.29 13.24 -38.13
CA ARG A 436 4.11 13.99 -38.56
C ARG A 436 3.73 13.51 -39.96
N PRO A 437 2.71 12.67 -40.13
CA PRO A 437 2.09 12.51 -41.44
C PRO A 437 1.04 13.60 -41.61
N SER A 438 1.28 14.45 -42.60
CA SER A 438 0.30 15.26 -43.30
C SER A 438 -0.92 14.42 -43.68
N LEU A 439 -2.07 14.67 -43.06
CA LEU A 439 -3.37 14.13 -43.47
C LEU A 439 -3.90 14.93 -44.67
N ALA A 440 -3.65 14.41 -45.87
CA ALA A 440 -4.40 14.78 -47.06
C ALA A 440 -5.00 13.51 -47.69
N GLN A 441 -6.34 13.46 -47.68
CA GLN A 441 -7.24 12.66 -48.51
C GLN A 441 -7.01 11.14 -48.58
N VAL A 442 -7.61 10.40 -47.64
CA VAL A 442 -8.18 9.07 -47.90
C VAL A 442 -9.54 8.99 -47.21
N SER A 443 -10.61 8.87 -47.98
CA SER A 443 -11.98 8.69 -47.51
C SER A 443 -12.22 7.25 -47.04
N GLY A 444 -12.38 7.08 -45.73
CA GLY A 444 -12.85 5.86 -45.04
C GLY A 444 -13.87 6.20 -43.94
N PRO A 445 -14.64 5.24 -43.40
CA PRO A 445 -15.83 5.50 -42.60
C PRO A 445 -15.50 6.22 -41.28
N ALA A 446 -16.33 7.20 -40.93
CA ALA A 446 -16.15 8.13 -39.83
C ALA A 446 -15.93 7.41 -38.49
N ILE A 447 -14.76 7.64 -37.88
CA ILE A 447 -14.46 7.30 -36.49
C ILE A 447 -15.31 8.24 -35.63
N MET A 448 -16.37 7.73 -34.99
CA MET A 448 -17.10 8.47 -33.97
C MET A 448 -16.17 8.72 -32.78
N SER A 449 -16.09 9.96 -32.31
CA SER A 449 -15.23 10.33 -31.18
C SER A 449 -15.70 9.68 -29.87
N GLU A 450 -14.78 9.14 -29.08
CA GLU A 450 -14.98 8.45 -27.79
C GLU A 450 -15.95 9.15 -26.83
N SER A 451 -16.02 10.48 -26.84
CA SER A 451 -16.91 11.28 -25.97
C SER A 451 -18.41 11.13 -26.29
N THR A 452 -18.78 10.67 -27.48
CA THR A 452 -20.20 10.52 -27.88
C THR A 452 -20.87 9.29 -27.29
N MET A 453 -20.10 8.28 -26.86
CA MET A 453 -20.63 6.97 -26.47
C MET A 453 -21.12 6.92 -25.01
N LEU A 454 -20.45 7.63 -24.09
CA LEU A 454 -20.93 7.76 -22.70
C LEU A 454 -22.21 8.61 -22.63
N MET A 455 -22.31 9.58 -23.54
CA MET A 455 -23.41 10.55 -23.58
C MET A 455 -24.71 9.99 -24.16
N SER A 456 -24.71 8.78 -24.73
CA SER A 456 -25.92 8.12 -25.25
C SER A 456 -26.64 7.21 -24.25
N LEU A 457 -26.09 7.01 -23.04
CA LEU A 457 -26.73 6.14 -22.03
C LEU A 457 -28.03 6.74 -21.46
N PRO A 458 -29.03 5.95 -21.06
CA PRO A 458 -30.22 6.44 -20.34
C PRO A 458 -29.86 7.05 -18.97
N THR A 459 -30.66 8.02 -18.51
CA THR A 459 -30.42 8.73 -17.25
C THR A 459 -30.48 7.78 -16.05
N GLU A 460 -31.34 6.77 -16.09
CA GLU A 460 -31.48 5.74 -15.06
C GLU A 460 -30.20 4.89 -14.92
N THR A 461 -29.58 4.54 -16.06
CA THR A 461 -28.32 3.78 -16.08
C THR A 461 -27.18 4.62 -15.53
N LEU A 462 -27.10 5.90 -15.92
CA LEU A 462 -26.10 6.83 -15.39
C LEU A 462 -26.30 7.07 -13.88
N THR A 463 -27.53 7.15 -13.39
CA THR A 463 -27.85 7.23 -11.95
C THR A 463 -27.36 6.00 -11.20
N ALA A 464 -27.59 4.79 -11.71
CA ALA A 464 -27.11 3.56 -11.08
C ALA A 464 -25.57 3.48 -11.06
N ILE A 465 -24.92 3.90 -12.15
CA ILE A 465 -23.45 3.99 -12.23
C ILE A 465 -22.91 5.00 -11.21
N VAL A 466 -23.54 6.17 -11.10
CA VAL A 466 -23.18 7.19 -10.10
C VAL A 466 -23.29 6.61 -8.70
N LEU A 467 -24.44 6.03 -8.32
CA LEU A 467 -24.63 5.49 -6.97
C LEU A 467 -23.67 4.34 -6.65
N PHE A 468 -23.40 3.46 -7.62
CA PHE A 468 -22.41 2.39 -7.46
C PHE A 468 -21.00 2.96 -7.27
N ALA A 469 -20.59 3.90 -8.11
CA ALA A 469 -19.26 4.48 -8.04
C ALA A 469 -19.07 5.26 -6.72
N VAL A 470 -20.08 5.99 -6.26
CA VAL A 470 -20.07 6.67 -4.95
C VAL A 470 -19.99 5.69 -3.77
N ALA A 471 -20.57 4.49 -3.90
CA ALA A 471 -20.44 3.46 -2.88
C ALA A 471 -19.01 2.88 -2.77
N VAL A 472 -18.23 2.94 -3.87
CA VAL A 472 -16.85 2.47 -3.96
C VAL A 472 -15.85 3.55 -3.53
N ASP A 473 -16.10 4.81 -3.90
CA ASP A 473 -15.21 5.93 -3.58
C ASP A 473 -16.02 7.21 -3.29
N MET A 474 -15.85 7.73 -2.08
CA MET A 474 -16.54 8.91 -1.55
C MET A 474 -16.16 10.22 -2.28
N GLY A 475 -15.08 10.24 -3.05
CA GLY A 475 -14.65 11.37 -3.87
C GLY A 475 -15.31 11.45 -5.25
N ILE A 476 -15.97 10.38 -5.70
CA ILE A 476 -16.54 10.28 -7.05
C ILE A 476 -17.69 11.26 -7.37
N PRO A 477 -18.60 11.65 -6.45
CA PRO A 477 -19.67 12.60 -6.78
C PRO A 477 -19.11 13.90 -7.37
N TRP A 478 -17.98 14.34 -6.84
CA TRP A 478 -17.27 15.55 -7.26
C TRP A 478 -16.65 15.45 -8.64
N VAL A 479 -15.93 14.36 -8.91
CA VAL A 479 -15.31 14.09 -10.21
C VAL A 479 -16.39 14.04 -11.29
N LEU A 480 -17.48 13.30 -11.02
CA LEU A 480 -18.60 13.18 -11.96
C LEU A 480 -19.34 14.50 -12.16
N SER A 481 -19.43 15.34 -11.12
CA SER A 481 -20.04 16.68 -11.23
C SER A 481 -19.23 17.67 -12.08
N GLU A 482 -17.95 17.39 -12.33
CA GLU A 482 -17.07 18.21 -13.16
C GLU A 482 -16.81 17.63 -14.54
N THR A 483 -17.15 16.36 -14.78
CA THR A 483 -16.84 15.69 -16.05
C THR A 483 -17.68 16.26 -17.20
N CYS A 484 -18.99 16.42 -17.02
CA CYS A 484 -19.88 17.03 -18.01
C CYS A 484 -21.22 17.49 -17.41
N HIS A 485 -21.95 18.35 -18.13
CA HIS A 485 -23.24 18.89 -17.68
C HIS A 485 -24.29 17.82 -17.34
N ARG A 486 -24.34 16.72 -18.12
CA ARG A 486 -25.32 15.65 -17.94
C ARG A 486 -25.06 14.86 -16.66
N LEU A 487 -23.81 14.45 -16.43
CA LEU A 487 -23.41 13.78 -15.19
C LEU A 487 -23.57 14.71 -13.99
N ARG A 488 -23.22 15.99 -14.14
CA ARG A 488 -23.45 17.01 -13.12
C ARG A 488 -24.92 17.10 -12.70
N ALA A 489 -25.85 17.18 -13.66
CA ALA A 489 -27.28 17.23 -13.35
C ALA A 489 -27.76 15.97 -12.60
N ILE A 490 -27.28 14.79 -13.01
CA ILE A 490 -27.61 13.52 -12.37
C ILE A 490 -27.09 13.47 -10.93
N VAL A 491 -25.80 13.74 -10.71
CA VAL A 491 -25.19 13.70 -9.38
C VAL A 491 -25.83 14.72 -8.43
N LEU A 492 -26.12 15.93 -8.92
CA LEU A 492 -26.78 16.97 -8.11
C LEU A 492 -28.24 16.63 -7.77
N SER A 493 -28.92 15.81 -8.58
CA SER A 493 -30.29 15.36 -8.32
C SER A 493 -30.40 14.19 -7.34
N LEU A 494 -29.26 13.64 -6.90
CA LEU A 494 -29.19 12.43 -6.06
C LEU A 494 -28.63 12.77 -4.66
N PRO A 495 -29.46 13.13 -3.67
CA PRO A 495 -28.98 13.38 -2.30
C PRO A 495 -28.18 12.21 -1.71
N GLN A 496 -28.53 10.98 -2.09
CA GLN A 496 -27.84 9.73 -1.71
C GLN A 496 -26.39 9.66 -2.19
N ALA A 497 -26.05 10.36 -3.28
CA ALA A 497 -24.67 10.46 -3.74
C ALA A 497 -23.80 11.30 -2.78
N TRP A 498 -24.42 12.03 -1.85
CA TRP A 498 -23.75 12.94 -0.92
C TRP A 498 -23.83 12.47 0.52
N THR A 499 -24.44 11.33 0.85
CA THR A 499 -24.64 10.88 2.26
C THR A 499 -23.39 10.30 2.92
N ARG A 500 -22.24 10.24 2.23
CA ARG A 500 -20.95 9.78 2.78
C ARG A 500 -19.89 10.84 2.56
N VAL A 501 -19.56 11.58 3.61
CA VAL A 501 -18.59 12.67 3.53
C VAL A 501 -17.22 12.13 3.91
N HIS A 502 -16.27 12.12 2.98
CA HIS A 502 -14.86 11.89 3.29
C HIS A 502 -14.10 13.20 3.33
N LEU A 503 -13.66 13.59 4.53
CA LEU A 503 -12.75 14.69 4.73
C LEU A 503 -11.32 14.16 4.77
N ALA A 504 -10.77 13.91 3.58
CA ALA A 504 -9.36 13.57 3.42
C ALA A 504 -8.46 14.75 3.85
N PRO A 505 -7.21 14.51 4.29
CA PRO A 505 -6.31 15.55 4.80
C PRO A 505 -6.17 16.77 3.88
N VAL A 506 -6.21 16.56 2.57
CA VAL A 506 -6.04 17.60 1.53
C VAL A 506 -7.17 18.64 1.53
N THR A 507 -8.38 18.28 2.00
CA THR A 507 -9.55 19.18 2.01
C THR A 507 -9.38 20.43 2.89
N PHE A 508 -8.42 20.45 3.81
CA PHE A 508 -8.18 21.56 4.74
C PHE A 508 -7.17 22.61 4.24
N TYR A 509 -6.64 22.48 3.02
CA TYR A 509 -5.47 23.25 2.57
C TYR A 509 -5.75 24.58 1.82
N GLU A 510 -6.93 24.84 1.23
CA GLU A 510 -7.03 25.90 0.19
C GLU A 510 -7.97 27.12 0.44
N SER A 511 -8.47 27.39 1.64
CA SER A 511 -9.41 28.54 1.86
C SER A 511 -8.77 29.95 1.94
N LYS A 512 -7.74 30.23 1.13
CA LYS A 512 -7.04 31.54 1.08
C LYS A 512 -7.25 32.31 -0.24
N ILE A 513 -8.48 32.42 -0.72
CA ILE A 513 -8.85 33.45 -1.69
C ILE A 513 -10.11 34.13 -1.15
N GLY A 514 -9.94 35.27 -0.48
CA GLY A 514 -11.05 36.20 -0.27
C GLY A 514 -11.31 36.96 -1.57
N PRO A 515 -12.52 37.50 -1.80
CA PRO A 515 -12.76 38.39 -2.93
C PRO A 515 -11.78 39.58 -2.84
N PRO A 516 -11.20 40.02 -3.97
CA PRO A 516 -10.36 41.22 -3.96
C PRO A 516 -11.16 42.40 -3.40
N PRO A 517 -10.51 43.33 -2.66
CA PRO A 517 -11.19 44.54 -2.19
C PRO A 517 -11.78 45.30 -3.39
N PRO A 518 -12.93 45.99 -3.22
CA PRO A 518 -13.53 46.76 -4.29
C PRO A 518 -12.50 47.75 -4.83
N ALA A 519 -12.25 47.67 -6.14
CA ALA A 519 -11.30 48.52 -6.84
C ALA A 519 -11.67 49.99 -6.57
N THR A 520 -10.74 50.74 -5.98
CA THR A 520 -10.77 52.19 -6.02
C THR A 520 -10.64 52.61 -7.47
N GLU A 521 -11.61 53.39 -7.95
CA GLU A 521 -11.71 53.95 -9.29
C GLU A 521 -10.38 54.59 -9.72
N GLY A 522 -9.79 54.07 -10.80
CA GLY A 522 -8.60 54.64 -11.39
C GLY A 522 -7.81 53.65 -12.25
N GLU A 523 -8.06 53.75 -13.56
CA GLU A 523 -7.18 53.33 -14.66
C GLU A 523 -7.20 51.85 -15.08
N ASP A 524 -7.63 51.70 -16.34
CA ASP A 524 -7.38 50.64 -17.32
C ASP A 524 -7.89 49.22 -17.01
N ALA A 525 -9.15 49.02 -17.38
CA ALA A 525 -9.73 47.74 -17.69
C ALA A 525 -9.23 47.27 -19.07
N ASP A 526 -8.48 46.17 -19.10
CA ASP A 526 -8.53 45.12 -20.12
C ASP A 526 -7.74 43.90 -19.60
N ASP A 527 -8.15 42.71 -20.04
CA ASP A 527 -7.61 41.36 -19.75
C ASP A 527 -8.21 40.58 -18.55
N ASP A 528 -9.50 40.23 -18.67
CA ASP A 528 -10.06 39.01 -18.05
C ASP A 528 -9.52 37.77 -18.79
N VAL A 529 -8.47 37.13 -18.23
CA VAL A 529 -7.96 35.85 -18.70
C VAL A 529 -8.50 34.72 -17.83
N ASP A 530 -9.31 33.85 -18.44
CA ASP A 530 -9.80 32.59 -17.85
C ASP A 530 -8.63 31.74 -17.32
N LEU A 531 -8.62 31.44 -16.01
CA LEU A 531 -7.67 30.54 -15.36
C LEU A 531 -8.08 29.06 -15.56
N PRO A 532 -7.29 28.21 -16.25
CA PRO A 532 -7.51 26.77 -16.27
C PRO A 532 -6.48 26.06 -15.39
N GLY A 533 -6.92 25.36 -14.33
CA GLY A 533 -6.11 24.28 -13.73
C GLY A 533 -5.98 24.20 -12.21
N LEU A 534 -6.66 25.04 -11.41
CA LEU A 534 -6.69 24.90 -9.95
C LEU A 534 -7.84 23.98 -9.50
N ARG A 535 -7.52 22.77 -9.01
CA ARG A 535 -8.49 21.91 -8.31
C ARG A 535 -8.71 22.42 -6.89
N LEU A 536 -9.57 23.44 -6.76
CA LEU A 536 -10.01 24.03 -5.50
C LEU A 536 -10.42 22.95 -4.48
N ALA A 537 -9.91 23.02 -3.24
CA ALA A 537 -10.41 22.26 -2.12
C ALA A 537 -11.90 22.57 -1.95
N ARG A 538 -12.71 21.53 -2.08
CA ARG A 538 -14.16 21.67 -2.26
C ARG A 538 -14.81 21.82 -0.89
N PRO A 539 -15.49 22.94 -0.62
CA PRO A 539 -15.79 23.31 0.75
C PRO A 539 -16.98 22.50 1.31
N LEU A 540 -16.90 22.16 2.60
CA LEU A 540 -17.83 21.29 3.32
C LEU A 540 -19.25 21.86 3.37
N ASP A 541 -19.39 23.18 3.37
CA ASP A 541 -20.66 23.90 3.22
C ASP A 541 -21.42 23.46 1.96
N LEU A 542 -20.72 23.27 0.85
CA LEU A 542 -21.31 22.89 -0.43
C LEU A 542 -21.71 21.40 -0.47
N TRP A 543 -21.04 20.55 0.31
CA TRP A 543 -21.51 19.19 0.62
C TRP A 543 -22.79 19.21 1.44
N LEU A 544 -22.79 19.97 2.56
CA LEU A 544 -23.92 20.05 3.48
C LEU A 544 -25.16 20.62 2.78
N GLN A 545 -24.98 21.65 1.94
CA GLN A 545 -26.05 22.22 1.13
C GLN A 545 -26.64 21.21 0.13
N ARG A 546 -25.81 20.33 -0.45
CA ARG A 546 -26.27 19.30 -1.40
C ARG A 546 -26.92 18.10 -0.73
N MET A 547 -26.57 17.80 0.52
CA MET A 547 -27.23 16.77 1.31
C MET A 547 -28.62 17.17 1.82
N GLY A 548 -28.81 18.44 2.18
CA GLY A 548 -30.00 18.90 2.92
C GLY A 548 -30.09 18.25 4.30
N ASP A 549 -31.31 17.90 4.75
CA ASP A 549 -31.58 17.33 6.08
C ASP A 549 -31.34 15.81 6.18
N ASN A 550 -30.71 15.20 5.17
CA ASN A 550 -30.50 13.75 5.14
C ASN A 550 -29.40 13.34 6.15
N PRO A 551 -29.60 12.26 6.94
CA PRO A 551 -28.55 11.72 7.79
C PRO A 551 -27.38 11.22 6.95
N PHE A 552 -26.16 11.41 7.46
CA PHE A 552 -24.94 11.05 6.71
C PHE A 552 -23.87 10.41 7.59
N GLU A 553 -22.97 9.70 6.92
CA GLU A 553 -21.75 9.11 7.49
C GLU A 553 -20.59 10.08 7.26
N LEU A 554 -19.92 10.49 8.35
CA LEU A 554 -18.77 11.39 8.28
C LEU A 554 -17.50 10.59 8.57
N HIS A 555 -16.66 10.45 7.55
CA HIS A 555 -15.32 9.89 7.65
C HIS A 555 -14.31 11.04 7.66
N ILE A 556 -13.56 11.17 8.76
CA ILE A 556 -12.52 12.18 8.87
C ILE A 556 -11.18 11.49 9.08
N GLU A 557 -10.32 11.62 8.07
CA GLU A 557 -8.97 11.06 8.08
C GLU A 557 -7.98 12.16 8.48
N PHE A 558 -7.34 12.02 9.63
CA PHE A 558 -6.23 12.89 10.04
C PHE A 558 -4.91 12.12 9.95
N CYS A 559 -4.08 12.46 8.97
CA CYS A 559 -2.67 12.04 9.03
C CYS A 559 -1.92 12.85 10.11
N ASP A 560 -1.01 12.18 10.83
CA ASP A 560 -0.17 12.70 11.92
C ASP A 560 0.46 14.07 11.59
N LEU A 561 0.10 15.15 12.33
CA LEU A 561 0.90 16.35 12.65
C LEU A 561 0.12 17.36 13.54
N PRO A 562 0.73 18.00 14.57
CA PRO A 562 0.02 18.87 15.54
C PRO A 562 -0.41 20.27 15.04
N SER A 563 0.10 20.76 13.91
CA SER A 563 -0.05 22.17 13.45
C SER A 563 -1.42 22.52 12.85
N ARG A 564 -2.40 21.60 12.87
CA ARG A 564 -3.73 21.73 12.24
C ARG A 564 -4.83 22.30 13.15
N ALA A 565 -4.53 22.55 14.44
CA ALA A 565 -5.43 23.16 15.44
C ALA A 565 -6.05 24.48 15.03
N LEU A 566 -5.26 25.37 14.43
CA LEU A 566 -5.69 26.71 14.05
C LEU A 566 -6.65 26.76 12.86
N ARG A 567 -6.75 25.70 12.05
CA ARG A 567 -7.50 25.73 10.77
C ARG A 567 -8.91 25.16 10.89
N ILE A 568 -9.14 24.23 11.81
CA ILE A 568 -10.49 23.75 12.16
C ILE A 568 -11.32 24.89 12.75
N GLY A 569 -10.67 25.86 13.43
CA GLY A 569 -11.35 27.08 13.90
C GLY A 569 -11.85 28.02 12.81
N LYS A 570 -11.33 27.91 11.58
CA LYS A 570 -11.84 28.66 10.43
C LYS A 570 -13.03 27.94 9.75
N VAL A 571 -13.05 26.60 9.75
CA VAL A 571 -14.21 25.81 9.30
C VAL A 571 -15.41 26.03 10.23
N ALA A 572 -15.16 26.06 11.54
CA ALA A 572 -16.17 26.34 12.55
C ALA A 572 -16.64 27.82 12.61
N SER A 573 -15.87 28.77 12.05
CA SER A 573 -16.32 30.17 11.90
C SER A 573 -17.14 30.38 10.63
N GLU A 574 -16.87 29.67 9.54
CA GLU A 574 -17.71 29.70 8.32
C GLU A 574 -19.04 28.96 8.52
N ILE A 575 -19.07 27.84 9.25
CA ILE A 575 -20.32 27.13 9.63
C ILE A 575 -21.20 27.98 10.58
N ARG A 576 -20.61 28.89 11.36
CA ARG A 576 -21.36 29.84 12.20
C ARG A 576 -22.04 30.96 11.42
N LYS A 577 -21.59 31.27 10.19
CA LYS A 577 -22.21 32.35 9.39
C LYS A 577 -23.60 31.98 8.85
N THR A 578 -23.99 30.71 8.89
CA THR A 578 -25.31 30.25 8.46
C THR A 578 -26.42 30.42 9.50
N GLU A 579 -26.12 30.86 10.73
CA GLU A 579 -27.16 31.25 11.71
C GLU A 579 -26.76 32.53 12.47
N SER A 580 -27.50 33.61 12.20
CA SER A 580 -27.63 34.85 12.97
C SER A 580 -26.37 35.70 13.23
N SER A 581 -26.41 36.94 12.74
CA SER A 581 -25.49 38.03 13.05
C SER A 581 -25.70 38.57 14.47
N ASP A 582 -24.76 38.32 15.37
CA ASP A 582 -24.17 39.31 16.29
C ASP A 582 -23.27 38.60 17.30
N ILE A 583 -22.00 39.02 17.38
CA ILE A 583 -21.09 39.07 18.55
C ILE A 583 -19.66 39.18 18.01
N ARG A 584 -19.02 40.30 18.34
CA ARG A 584 -17.61 40.63 18.05
C ARG A 584 -16.68 40.09 19.14
N ASP A 585 -15.49 39.71 18.67
CA ASP A 585 -14.17 39.77 19.30
C ASP A 585 -13.98 39.26 20.74
N GLN A 586 -13.45 38.04 20.84
CA GLN A 586 -12.40 37.69 21.80
C GLN A 586 -11.59 36.50 21.23
N ALA A 587 -10.30 36.75 20.99
CA ALA A 587 -9.34 35.76 20.51
C ALA A 587 -8.82 34.96 21.71
N ASP A 588 -9.25 33.70 21.82
CA ASP A 588 -8.79 32.77 22.85
C ASP A 588 -8.27 31.47 22.22
N ASN A 589 -7.32 30.84 22.90
CA ASN A 589 -6.64 29.60 22.53
C ASN A 589 -7.63 28.44 22.26
N ARG A 590 -8.14 28.33 21.03
CA ARG A 590 -9.00 27.22 20.62
C ARG A 590 -8.14 26.06 20.12
N THR A 591 -8.17 24.95 20.85
CA THR A 591 -7.54 23.69 20.48
C THR A 591 -8.31 23.02 19.32
N VAL A 592 -7.68 22.12 18.53
CA VAL A 592 -8.36 21.24 17.53
C VAL A 592 -9.67 20.69 18.11
N ALA A 593 -9.56 20.23 19.35
CA ALA A 593 -10.62 19.74 20.18
C ALA A 593 -11.79 20.74 20.25
N GLY A 594 -11.57 21.99 20.68
CA GLY A 594 -12.64 22.98 20.81
C GLY A 594 -13.38 23.35 19.52
N GLU A 595 -12.79 23.16 18.34
CA GLU A 595 -13.44 23.52 17.06
C GLU A 595 -14.06 22.32 16.35
N LEU A 596 -13.48 21.12 16.48
CA LEU A 596 -14.18 19.87 16.16
C LEU A 596 -15.41 19.73 17.07
N GLU A 597 -15.32 20.19 18.32
CA GLU A 597 -16.44 20.29 19.25
C GLU A 597 -17.54 21.17 18.68
N ASN A 598 -17.21 22.36 18.17
CA ASN A 598 -18.20 23.27 17.59
C ASN A 598 -18.87 22.70 16.32
N VAL A 599 -18.11 22.06 15.41
CA VAL A 599 -18.67 21.40 14.21
C VAL A 599 -19.61 20.26 14.60
N MET A 600 -19.18 19.44 15.57
CA MET A 600 -19.96 18.33 16.08
C MET A 600 -21.19 18.79 16.86
N VAL A 601 -21.11 19.87 17.64
CA VAL A 601 -22.24 20.45 18.39
C VAL A 601 -23.27 21.06 17.43
N GLY A 602 -22.83 21.81 16.42
CA GLY A 602 -23.72 22.41 15.41
C GLY A 602 -24.45 21.40 14.53
N ASN A 603 -23.84 20.23 14.30
CA ASN A 603 -24.39 19.18 13.42
C ASN A 603 -24.78 17.91 14.18
N ALA A 604 -24.81 17.95 15.52
CA ALA A 604 -25.12 16.80 16.38
C ALA A 604 -26.48 16.19 16.07
N ALA A 605 -27.39 16.99 15.47
CA ALA A 605 -28.71 16.53 15.09
C ALA A 605 -28.73 15.50 13.95
N VAL A 606 -27.68 15.45 13.11
CA VAL A 606 -27.68 14.79 11.79
C VAL A 606 -26.59 13.71 11.66
N VAL A 607 -25.47 13.83 12.39
CA VAL A 607 -24.37 12.84 12.36
C VAL A 607 -24.76 11.57 13.13
N ARG A 608 -24.91 10.44 12.43
CA ARG A 608 -25.25 9.13 13.04
C ARG A 608 -24.06 8.20 13.24
N SER A 609 -23.08 8.26 12.34
CA SER A 609 -21.84 7.48 12.41
C SER A 609 -20.64 8.40 12.28
N LEU A 610 -19.66 8.21 13.15
CA LEU A 610 -18.42 8.97 13.15
C LEU A 610 -17.22 8.02 13.08
N HIS A 611 -16.42 8.18 12.05
CA HIS A 611 -15.17 7.45 11.87
C HIS A 611 -14.01 8.42 12.06
N LEU A 612 -13.22 8.20 13.10
CA LEU A 612 -12.07 9.04 13.44
C LEU A 612 -10.77 8.25 13.28
N GLU A 613 -9.89 8.80 12.46
CA GLU A 613 -8.51 8.34 12.33
C GLU A 613 -7.58 9.48 12.75
N GLY A 614 -6.78 9.28 13.80
CA GLY A 614 -5.78 10.23 14.30
C GLY A 614 -6.21 11.30 15.33
N LEU A 615 -7.45 11.36 15.86
CA LEU A 615 -7.87 12.42 16.82
C LEU A 615 -8.78 12.00 18.00
N ILE A 616 -8.35 12.28 19.24
CA ILE A 616 -9.22 12.18 20.42
C ILE A 616 -10.35 13.22 20.30
N PRO A 617 -11.63 12.80 20.30
CA PRO A 617 -12.76 13.70 20.30
C PRO A 617 -12.75 14.56 21.56
N PRO A 618 -13.00 15.87 21.43
CA PRO A 618 -12.99 16.83 22.52
C PRO A 618 -13.91 16.44 23.69
N PRO A 619 -13.46 16.66 24.95
CA PRO A 619 -14.23 16.37 26.15
C PRO A 619 -15.35 17.40 26.42
N GLY A 620 -16.11 17.81 25.41
CA GLY A 620 -17.17 18.83 25.54
C GLY A 620 -18.47 18.56 24.76
N VAL A 621 -18.46 17.67 23.76
CA VAL A 621 -19.63 17.38 22.92
C VAL A 621 -20.60 16.43 23.62
N SER A 622 -21.85 16.85 23.88
CA SER A 622 -22.96 15.93 24.13
C SER A 622 -23.36 15.26 22.82
N ARG A 623 -23.30 13.93 22.76
CA ARG A 623 -23.49 13.14 21.53
C ARG A 623 -24.72 12.23 21.65
N GLU A 624 -25.84 12.84 22.02
CA GLU A 624 -27.14 12.18 22.21
C GLU A 624 -27.72 11.51 20.94
N LYS A 625 -27.03 11.50 19.80
CA LYS A 625 -27.49 10.85 18.56
C LYS A 625 -26.43 9.99 17.86
N LEU A 626 -25.23 9.87 18.42
CA LEU A 626 -24.19 9.05 17.83
C LEU A 626 -24.53 7.57 18.05
N ASP A 627 -24.84 6.84 16.98
CA ASP A 627 -25.21 5.43 17.03
C ASP A 627 -23.98 4.51 16.81
N SER A 628 -22.95 4.96 16.07
CA SER A 628 -21.72 4.19 15.81
C SER A 628 -20.45 5.05 15.86
N LEU A 629 -19.38 4.52 16.45
CA LEU A 629 -18.07 5.18 16.60
C LEU A 629 -16.95 4.21 16.22
N THR A 630 -16.14 4.58 15.23
CA THR A 630 -14.92 3.83 14.85
C THR A 630 -13.68 4.63 15.18
N LEU A 631 -12.71 4.02 15.87
CA LEU A 631 -11.45 4.62 16.30
C LEU A 631 -10.28 3.84 15.70
N HIS A 632 -9.39 4.52 14.99
CA HIS A 632 -8.16 3.94 14.44
C HIS A 632 -6.95 4.09 15.39
N GLU A 633 -5.84 3.43 15.04
CA GLU A 633 -4.59 3.27 15.81
C GLU A 633 -4.21 4.42 16.77
N LYS A 634 -3.74 4.08 17.98
CA LYS A 634 -3.24 4.94 19.08
C LYS A 634 -4.26 5.85 19.78
N MET A 635 -5.54 5.78 19.43
CA MET A 635 -6.56 6.70 19.94
C MET A 635 -7.31 6.19 21.17
N LEU A 636 -7.33 4.87 21.38
CA LEU A 636 -8.05 4.26 22.50
C LEU A 636 -7.16 4.28 23.75
N ASN A 637 -7.18 5.39 24.48
CA ASN A 637 -6.59 5.45 25.81
C ASN A 637 -7.67 5.44 26.91
N VAL A 638 -7.26 5.12 28.14
CA VAL A 638 -8.15 5.07 29.30
C VAL A 638 -8.85 6.41 29.52
N GLU A 639 -8.16 7.51 29.24
CA GLU A 639 -8.70 8.86 29.39
C GLU A 639 -9.87 9.11 28.41
N PHE A 640 -9.78 8.62 27.18
CA PHE A 640 -10.86 8.64 26.19
C PHE A 640 -12.08 7.88 26.71
N LEU A 641 -11.88 6.63 27.17
CA LEU A 641 -12.98 5.78 27.63
C LEU A 641 -13.72 6.42 28.80
N VAL A 642 -12.98 7.03 29.74
CA VAL A 642 -13.54 7.67 30.94
C VAL A 642 -14.21 9.02 30.61
N LYS A 643 -13.68 9.80 29.66
CA LYS A 643 -14.18 11.17 29.39
C LYS A 643 -15.22 11.26 28.27
N VAL A 644 -15.15 10.39 27.25
CA VAL A 644 -15.90 10.52 26.00
C VAL A 644 -17.13 9.60 25.98
N LEU A 645 -16.98 8.33 26.37
CA LEU A 645 -18.10 7.37 26.32
C LEU A 645 -19.30 7.80 27.17
N PRO A 646 -19.13 8.38 28.38
CA PRO A 646 -20.25 8.92 29.14
C PRO A 646 -21.10 9.98 28.44
N ARG A 647 -20.55 10.63 27.40
CA ARG A 647 -21.21 11.67 26.62
C ARG A 647 -22.02 11.12 25.45
N CYS A 648 -21.94 9.81 25.19
CA CYS A 648 -22.54 9.16 24.02
C CYS A 648 -23.57 8.11 24.45
N PRO A 649 -24.67 8.48 25.14
CA PRO A 649 -25.60 7.52 25.76
C PRO A 649 -26.36 6.65 24.75
N ARG A 650 -26.39 7.02 23.47
CA ARG A 650 -27.02 6.22 22.40
C ARG A 650 -26.02 5.42 21.56
N LEU A 651 -24.75 5.36 21.98
CA LEU A 651 -23.73 4.66 21.21
C LEU A 651 -24.05 3.16 21.19
N LYS A 652 -24.54 2.68 20.06
CA LYS A 652 -24.91 1.28 19.86
C LYS A 652 -23.74 0.44 19.41
N GLU A 653 -22.75 1.04 18.74
CA GLU A 653 -21.61 0.36 18.15
C GLU A 653 -20.28 1.10 18.40
N LEU A 654 -19.28 0.39 18.94
CA LEU A 654 -17.90 0.87 19.07
C LEU A 654 -16.95 -0.06 18.32
N ARG A 655 -16.14 0.46 17.40
CA ARG A 655 -15.10 -0.29 16.67
C ARG A 655 -13.73 0.31 16.94
N THR A 656 -12.73 -0.52 17.21
CA THR A 656 -11.35 -0.07 17.40
C THR A 656 -10.38 -0.96 16.66
N THR A 657 -9.38 -0.40 15.97
CA THR A 657 -8.35 -1.13 15.21
C THR A 657 -6.93 -0.95 15.76
N ASP A 658 -6.80 -0.60 17.05
CA ASP A 658 -5.54 -0.17 17.64
C ASP A 658 -4.57 -1.31 17.96
N LYS A 659 -3.39 -1.28 17.34
CA LYS A 659 -2.31 -2.28 17.49
C LYS A 659 -1.54 -2.20 18.80
N ARG A 660 -1.64 -1.12 19.59
CA ARG A 660 -0.84 -0.92 20.81
C ARG A 660 -1.59 -0.06 21.84
N ILE A 661 -2.06 -0.68 22.91
CA ILE A 661 -2.52 0.06 24.10
C ILE A 661 -1.29 0.24 25.03
N PRO A 662 -0.68 1.43 25.15
CA PRO A 662 0.52 1.61 25.96
C PRO A 662 0.17 1.50 27.45
N TYR A 663 0.37 0.31 28.05
CA TYR A 663 -0.08 0.02 29.43
C TYR A 663 1.05 -0.13 30.45
N ARG A 664 2.08 0.72 30.44
CA ARG A 664 3.12 0.67 31.48
C ARG A 664 2.90 1.55 32.72
N HIS A 665 1.94 2.48 32.76
CA HIS A 665 1.89 3.46 33.87
C HIS A 665 0.53 3.87 34.49
N SER A 666 -0.63 3.28 34.14
CA SER A 666 -1.96 3.82 34.53
C SER A 666 -2.84 2.92 35.42
N THR A 667 -2.28 2.06 36.26
CA THR A 667 -3.06 1.17 37.16
C THR A 667 -3.79 1.88 38.32
N HIS A 668 -3.53 3.18 38.56
CA HIS A 668 -4.13 3.91 39.68
C HIS A 668 -5.44 4.67 39.35
N ILE A 669 -5.74 4.97 38.08
CA ILE A 669 -6.88 5.85 37.72
C ILE A 669 -8.20 5.07 37.52
N ILE A 670 -8.14 3.77 37.18
CA ILE A 670 -9.33 2.98 36.80
C ILE A 670 -10.12 2.44 38.02
N LYS A 671 -9.66 2.65 39.25
CA LYS A 671 -10.31 2.14 40.47
C LYS A 671 -11.62 2.84 40.88
N GLN A 672 -12.17 3.77 40.10
CA GLN A 672 -13.42 4.48 40.44
C GLN A 672 -14.55 4.16 39.45
N GLY A 673 -15.71 3.78 39.99
CA GLY A 673 -16.91 3.29 39.29
C GLY A 673 -17.64 4.25 38.35
N MET A 674 -16.94 5.19 37.69
CA MET A 674 -17.51 6.07 36.66
C MET A 674 -17.80 5.36 35.35
N LEU A 675 -17.12 4.25 35.03
CA LEU A 675 -17.33 3.53 33.77
C LEU A 675 -18.55 2.60 33.78
N SER A 676 -19.14 2.22 34.93
CA SER A 676 -20.23 1.23 34.91
C SER A 676 -21.56 1.78 34.39
N ALA A 677 -21.83 3.08 34.56
CA ALA A 677 -23.11 3.69 34.23
C ALA A 677 -23.31 3.98 32.73
N THR A 678 -22.23 4.04 31.95
CA THR A 678 -22.28 4.56 30.57
C THR A 678 -22.14 3.49 29.50
N TRP A 679 -22.03 2.24 29.93
CA TRP A 679 -21.88 1.11 29.05
C TRP A 679 -23.13 0.21 28.97
N SER A 680 -24.18 0.53 29.74
CA SER A 680 -25.41 -0.28 29.78
C SER A 680 -26.13 -0.36 28.44
N ASP A 681 -25.96 0.62 27.55
CA ASP A 681 -26.79 0.76 26.35
C ASP A 681 -26.08 0.31 25.05
N PHE A 682 -24.87 -0.27 25.13
CA PHE A 682 -24.14 -0.77 23.97
C PHE A 682 -24.73 -2.07 23.45
N SER A 683 -25.06 -2.11 22.17
CA SER A 683 -25.52 -3.34 21.50
C SER A 683 -24.41 -4.08 20.74
N ARG A 684 -23.34 -3.39 20.30
CA ARG A 684 -22.25 -3.97 19.50
C ARG A 684 -20.89 -3.39 19.89
N ALA A 685 -19.88 -4.24 19.98
CA ALA A 685 -18.49 -3.86 20.19
C ALA A 685 -17.56 -4.69 19.31
N ARG A 686 -16.55 -4.04 18.73
CA ARG A 686 -15.46 -4.69 18.00
C ARG A 686 -14.10 -4.13 18.44
N TRP A 687 -13.19 -5.01 18.82
CA TRP A 687 -11.85 -4.72 19.29
C TRP A 687 -10.83 -5.53 18.48
N ASP A 688 -10.11 -4.90 17.55
CA ASP A 688 -9.06 -5.57 16.76
C ASP A 688 -7.65 -5.17 17.26
N TYR A 689 -6.76 -6.16 17.41
CA TYR A 689 -5.30 -6.07 17.60
C TYR A 689 -4.74 -5.40 18.88
N GLY A 690 -5.32 -5.61 20.06
CA GLY A 690 -4.82 -5.00 21.31
C GLY A 690 -3.89 -5.86 22.19
N ASP A 691 -3.15 -5.18 23.08
CA ASP A 691 -2.71 -5.76 24.35
C ASP A 691 -3.93 -6.28 25.14
N PRO A 692 -3.77 -7.29 26.01
CA PRO A 692 -4.91 -7.95 26.66
C PRO A 692 -5.83 -6.96 27.40
N LEU A 693 -7.13 -7.01 27.09
CA LEU A 693 -8.17 -6.36 27.88
C LEU A 693 -8.09 -6.88 29.32
N GLN A 694 -7.61 -6.05 30.23
CA GLN A 694 -7.69 -6.32 31.67
C GLN A 694 -9.17 -6.28 32.08
N PRO A 695 -9.69 -7.24 32.85
CA PRO A 695 -11.11 -7.31 33.19
C PRO A 695 -11.60 -6.07 33.93
N GLU A 696 -10.72 -5.34 34.62
CA GLU A 696 -11.06 -4.08 35.28
C GLU A 696 -11.53 -2.99 34.30
N MET A 697 -11.26 -3.15 32.99
CA MET A 697 -11.66 -2.20 31.95
C MET A 697 -13.08 -2.44 31.43
N LEU A 698 -13.61 -3.66 31.53
CA LEU A 698 -14.96 -3.97 31.10
C LEU A 698 -15.87 -3.95 32.32
N PRO A 699 -16.88 -3.06 32.37
CA PRO A 699 -17.79 -3.07 33.49
C PRO A 699 -18.48 -4.44 33.56
N ALA A 700 -18.59 -4.99 34.77
CA ALA A 700 -19.25 -6.29 35.01
C ALA A 700 -20.74 -6.31 34.59
N SER A 701 -21.29 -5.16 34.18
CA SER A 701 -22.70 -4.87 33.93
C SER A 701 -23.02 -4.57 32.46
N LEU A 702 -22.29 -5.12 31.49
CA LEU A 702 -22.60 -5.03 30.05
C LEU A 702 -23.80 -5.93 29.68
N THR A 703 -24.96 -5.68 30.28
CA THR A 703 -26.13 -6.57 30.18
C THR A 703 -26.79 -6.58 28.81
N GLU A 704 -26.72 -5.47 28.06
CA GLU A 704 -27.38 -5.29 26.75
C GLU A 704 -26.48 -5.56 25.54
N LEU A 705 -25.22 -5.96 25.75
CA LEU A 705 -24.28 -6.17 24.64
C LEU A 705 -24.69 -7.40 23.82
N GLU A 706 -25.12 -7.20 22.58
CA GLU A 706 -25.60 -8.24 21.67
C GLU A 706 -24.51 -8.79 20.72
N TYR A 707 -23.51 -7.98 20.36
CA TYR A 707 -22.43 -8.36 19.45
C TYR A 707 -21.07 -8.00 20.04
N LEU A 708 -20.14 -8.94 20.02
CA LEU A 708 -18.77 -8.79 20.49
C LEU A 708 -17.80 -9.45 19.52
N ASP A 709 -16.85 -8.69 18.98
CA ASP A 709 -15.81 -9.17 18.07
C ASP A 709 -14.44 -8.76 18.62
N ILE A 710 -13.57 -9.73 18.89
CA ILE A 710 -12.33 -9.52 19.63
C ILE A 710 -11.15 -10.16 18.88
N GLY A 711 -10.25 -9.35 18.34
CA GLY A 711 -8.93 -9.74 17.85
C GLY A 711 -7.83 -9.44 18.87
N ILE A 712 -7.12 -10.46 19.38
CA ILE A 712 -6.07 -10.29 20.40
C ILE A 712 -4.78 -11.01 19.99
N GLN A 713 -3.63 -10.37 20.23
CA GLN A 713 -2.31 -10.98 20.02
C GLN A 713 -1.81 -11.82 21.21
N ARG A 714 -2.34 -11.58 22.43
CA ARG A 714 -1.92 -12.28 23.67
C ARG A 714 -3.09 -12.79 24.51
N TRP A 715 -3.22 -14.11 24.55
CA TRP A 715 -4.33 -14.84 25.16
C TRP A 715 -4.35 -14.84 26.70
N VAL A 716 -3.25 -14.53 27.39
CA VAL A 716 -3.18 -14.59 28.86
C VAL A 716 -4.22 -13.68 29.53
N GLY A 717 -4.49 -12.50 28.95
CA GLY A 717 -5.49 -11.60 29.54
C GLY A 717 -6.93 -11.98 29.23
N ILE A 718 -7.22 -12.59 28.08
CA ILE A 718 -8.61 -12.92 27.74
C ILE A 718 -9.18 -14.01 28.64
N ALA A 719 -8.37 -15.00 29.03
CA ALA A 719 -8.82 -16.02 29.99
C ALA A 719 -9.30 -15.37 31.31
N PHE A 720 -8.53 -14.38 31.78
CA PHE A 720 -8.88 -13.63 32.99
C PHE A 720 -10.13 -12.74 32.78
N ALA A 721 -10.26 -12.10 31.61
CA ALA A 721 -11.43 -11.29 31.26
C ALA A 721 -12.71 -12.13 31.17
N LEU A 722 -12.66 -13.25 30.41
CA LEU A 722 -13.77 -14.18 30.27
C LEU A 722 -14.26 -14.70 31.63
N LYS A 723 -13.36 -14.92 32.58
CA LYS A 723 -13.73 -15.33 33.95
C LYS A 723 -14.61 -14.31 34.66
N GLN A 724 -14.50 -13.02 34.36
CA GLN A 724 -15.24 -11.95 35.06
C GLN A 724 -16.46 -11.45 34.27
N LEU A 725 -16.44 -11.54 32.95
CA LEU A 725 -17.50 -11.01 32.09
C LEU A 725 -18.85 -11.72 32.26
N GLN A 726 -19.91 -10.92 32.33
CA GLN A 726 -21.30 -11.36 32.30
C GLN A 726 -22.01 -10.59 31.18
N LEU A 727 -22.37 -11.28 30.10
CA LEU A 727 -22.97 -10.67 28.90
C LEU A 727 -24.29 -11.41 28.53
N PRO A 728 -25.33 -11.34 29.37
CA PRO A 728 -26.54 -12.16 29.20
C PRO A 728 -27.30 -11.94 27.88
N ALA A 729 -27.22 -10.74 27.28
CA ALA A 729 -27.83 -10.43 25.99
C ALA A 729 -26.93 -10.75 24.77
N LEU A 730 -25.73 -11.32 24.97
CA LEU A 730 -24.80 -11.56 23.86
C LEU A 730 -25.36 -12.60 22.90
N HIS A 731 -25.57 -12.19 21.66
CA HIS A 731 -26.06 -13.00 20.55
C HIS A 731 -24.92 -13.44 19.62
N THR A 732 -23.91 -12.60 19.41
CA THR A 732 -22.78 -12.90 18.53
C THR A 732 -21.46 -12.67 19.25
N LEU A 733 -20.62 -13.70 19.28
CA LEU A 733 -19.24 -13.62 19.74
C LEU A 733 -18.32 -14.06 18.62
N LYS A 734 -17.38 -13.19 18.24
CA LYS A 734 -16.25 -13.53 17.38
C LYS A 734 -14.96 -13.31 18.13
N MET A 735 -14.07 -14.29 18.08
CA MET A 735 -12.77 -14.22 18.75
C MET A 735 -11.68 -14.66 17.78
N HIS A 736 -10.73 -13.78 17.52
CA HIS A 736 -9.54 -14.03 16.72
C HIS A 736 -8.31 -13.91 17.62
N CYS A 737 -7.61 -15.02 17.88
CA CYS A 737 -6.51 -15.06 18.84
C CYS A 737 -5.20 -15.43 18.13
N TYR A 738 -4.32 -14.48 17.83
CA TYR A 738 -3.07 -14.82 17.15
C TYR A 738 -2.16 -15.68 18.03
N LEU A 739 -1.95 -16.93 17.62
CA LEU A 739 -1.16 -17.90 18.39
C LEU A 739 0.32 -17.68 18.12
N ASP A 740 1.02 -17.09 19.09
CA ASP A 740 2.49 -17.18 19.13
C ASP A 740 2.86 -18.63 19.46
N ALA A 741 3.50 -19.32 18.51
CA ALA A 741 3.84 -20.75 18.59
C ALA A 741 4.62 -21.10 19.87
N GLU A 742 5.39 -20.15 20.42
CA GLU A 742 6.15 -20.33 21.66
C GLU A 742 5.27 -20.42 22.91
N LEU A 743 4.11 -19.75 22.92
CA LEU A 743 3.20 -19.75 24.07
C LEU A 743 2.29 -20.98 24.11
N ALA A 744 2.25 -21.77 23.03
CA ALA A 744 1.42 -22.96 22.93
C ALA A 744 1.71 -24.04 23.99
N MET A 745 2.90 -23.97 24.61
CA MET A 745 3.37 -24.93 25.61
C MET A 745 3.06 -24.55 27.06
N SER A 746 2.46 -23.38 27.33
CA SER A 746 2.29 -22.93 28.72
C SER A 746 1.04 -23.52 29.39
N GLY A 747 1.11 -23.73 30.72
CA GLY A 747 0.01 -24.27 31.52
C GLY A 747 -1.29 -23.44 31.48
N TYR A 748 -1.22 -22.20 31.00
CA TYR A 748 -2.38 -21.31 30.86
C TYR A 748 -3.41 -21.87 29.85
N MET A 749 -3.02 -22.67 28.85
CA MET A 749 -3.97 -23.18 27.84
C MET A 749 -5.07 -24.03 28.47
N LYS A 750 -4.72 -24.76 29.55
CA LYS A 750 -5.67 -25.56 30.31
C LYS A 750 -6.75 -24.70 30.97
N HIS A 751 -6.43 -23.46 31.34
CA HIS A 751 -7.36 -22.57 32.02
C HIS A 751 -8.31 -21.89 31.04
N PHE A 752 -7.83 -21.49 29.86
CA PHE A 752 -8.67 -20.80 28.85
C PHE A 752 -9.95 -21.59 28.54
N GLY A 753 -9.83 -22.89 28.22
CA GLY A 753 -11.01 -23.73 27.94
C GLY A 753 -12.01 -23.75 29.11
N THR A 754 -11.53 -23.87 30.35
CA THR A 754 -12.41 -23.89 31.53
C THR A 754 -13.08 -22.54 31.80
N ASP A 755 -12.37 -21.43 31.59
CA ASP A 755 -12.91 -20.09 31.79
C ASP A 755 -13.86 -19.69 30.67
N PHE A 756 -13.61 -20.13 29.43
CA PHE A 756 -14.53 -19.99 28.31
C PHE A 756 -15.85 -20.73 28.55
N VAL A 757 -15.82 -21.97 29.06
CA VAL A 757 -17.06 -22.70 29.43
C VAL A 757 -17.87 -21.91 30.47
N ARG A 758 -17.23 -21.37 31.52
CA ARG A 758 -17.91 -20.55 32.54
C ARG A 758 -18.45 -19.24 31.99
N PHE A 759 -17.77 -18.63 31.02
CA PHE A 759 -18.26 -17.46 30.32
C PHE A 759 -19.53 -17.78 29.52
N VAL A 760 -19.51 -18.88 28.77
CA VAL A 760 -20.65 -19.36 27.99
C VAL A 760 -21.86 -19.67 28.87
N GLU A 761 -21.66 -20.26 30.05
CA GLU A 761 -22.74 -20.50 31.02
C GLU A 761 -23.46 -19.22 31.46
N ARG A 762 -22.79 -18.06 31.37
CA ARG A 762 -23.34 -16.74 31.70
C ARG A 762 -23.85 -15.96 30.49
N THR A 763 -23.78 -16.55 29.29
CA THR A 763 -24.21 -15.96 28.01
C THR A 763 -25.16 -16.92 27.27
N PRO A 764 -26.32 -17.26 27.88
CA PRO A 764 -27.23 -18.29 27.32
C PRO A 764 -27.88 -17.89 25.99
N SER A 765 -27.87 -16.60 25.65
CA SER A 765 -28.50 -16.04 24.44
C SER A 765 -27.64 -16.17 23.17
N LEU A 766 -26.44 -16.76 23.27
CA LEU A 766 -25.49 -16.81 22.16
C LEU A 766 -26.01 -17.63 20.97
N ARG A 767 -26.14 -16.98 19.82
CA ARG A 767 -26.64 -17.54 18.55
C ARG A 767 -25.53 -17.77 17.53
N THR A 768 -24.52 -16.90 17.50
CA THR A 768 -23.37 -17.01 16.60
C THR A 768 -22.10 -17.03 17.43
N LEU A 769 -21.28 -18.04 17.22
CA LEU A 769 -19.96 -18.17 17.82
C LEU A 769 -18.93 -18.40 16.71
N ASP A 770 -17.94 -17.52 16.60
CA ASP A 770 -16.82 -17.66 15.67
C ASP A 770 -15.52 -17.66 16.47
N LEU A 771 -14.75 -18.74 16.38
CA LEU A 771 -13.50 -18.93 17.10
C LEU A 771 -12.37 -19.15 16.09
N ASN A 772 -11.46 -18.19 15.96
CA ASN A 772 -10.25 -18.29 15.15
C ASN A 772 -8.98 -18.36 15.98
N GLU A 773 -8.10 -19.32 15.68
CA GLU A 773 -6.80 -19.50 16.34
C GLU A 773 -6.94 -19.58 17.89
N THR A 774 -8.09 -20.00 18.40
CA THR A 774 -8.36 -20.05 19.85
C THR A 774 -7.85 -21.36 20.47
N PRO A 775 -7.14 -21.31 21.60
CA PRO A 775 -6.57 -22.51 22.20
C PRO A 775 -7.58 -23.25 23.08
N ILE A 776 -8.68 -23.72 22.48
CA ILE A 776 -9.73 -24.46 23.17
C ILE A 776 -9.60 -25.96 22.92
N SER A 777 -9.57 -26.74 24.00
CA SER A 777 -9.56 -28.19 23.87
C SER A 777 -10.91 -28.72 23.38
N LYS A 778 -10.91 -29.87 22.69
CA LYS A 778 -12.13 -30.57 22.28
C LYS A 778 -13.14 -30.73 23.42
N GLY A 779 -12.67 -31.12 24.61
CA GLY A 779 -13.52 -31.32 25.77
C GLY A 779 -14.22 -30.03 26.21
N ALA A 780 -13.45 -28.95 26.37
CA ALA A 780 -13.98 -27.65 26.75
C ALA A 780 -14.95 -27.08 25.69
N LEU A 781 -14.64 -27.23 24.40
CA LEU A 781 -15.54 -26.79 23.34
C LEU A 781 -16.86 -27.56 23.34
N CYS A 782 -16.81 -28.89 23.52
CA CYS A 782 -18.03 -29.69 23.68
C CYS A 782 -18.84 -29.24 24.91
N ASP A 783 -18.19 -29.02 26.05
CA ASP A 783 -18.87 -28.57 27.26
C ASP A 783 -19.52 -27.19 27.08
N ALA A 784 -18.83 -26.26 26.40
CA ALA A 784 -19.39 -24.96 26.05
C ALA A 784 -20.62 -25.10 25.12
N LEU A 785 -20.55 -25.93 24.09
CA LEU A 785 -21.66 -26.16 23.14
C LEU A 785 -22.90 -26.81 23.77
N ARG A 786 -22.76 -27.58 24.86
CA ARG A 786 -23.92 -28.06 25.64
C ARG A 786 -24.63 -26.94 26.40
N LYS A 787 -23.90 -25.86 26.71
CA LYS A 787 -24.40 -24.70 27.45
C LYS A 787 -24.97 -23.61 26.52
N MET A 788 -24.87 -23.78 25.20
CA MET A 788 -25.42 -22.87 24.18
C MET A 788 -26.54 -23.54 23.37
N PRO A 789 -27.72 -23.80 23.97
CA PRO A 789 -28.82 -24.43 23.24
C PRO A 789 -29.32 -23.54 22.09
N ALA A 790 -29.21 -22.22 22.21
CA ALA A 790 -29.65 -21.24 21.21
C ALA A 790 -28.67 -21.06 20.03
N LEU A 791 -27.53 -21.76 20.00
CA LEU A 791 -26.52 -21.58 18.96
C LEU A 791 -27.04 -22.04 17.59
N VAL A 792 -27.04 -21.11 16.64
CA VAL A 792 -27.49 -21.25 15.25
C VAL A 792 -26.31 -21.33 14.29
N GLU A 793 -25.24 -20.58 14.56
CA GLU A 793 -24.05 -20.46 13.71
C GLU A 793 -22.78 -20.74 14.50
N LEU A 794 -21.91 -21.59 13.97
CA LEU A 794 -20.62 -21.93 14.55
C LEU A 794 -19.52 -21.78 13.50
N GLY A 795 -18.57 -20.88 13.73
CA GLY A 795 -17.33 -20.70 12.97
C GLY A 795 -16.14 -21.24 13.75
N LEU A 796 -15.32 -22.06 13.09
CA LEU A 796 -14.11 -22.67 13.65
C LEU A 796 -12.98 -22.46 12.65
N GLY A 797 -12.03 -21.61 13.00
CA GLY A 797 -10.90 -21.23 12.16
C GLY A 797 -9.56 -21.53 12.81
N ASP A 798 -8.60 -22.11 12.08
CA ASP A 798 -7.23 -22.31 12.59
C ASP A 798 -7.17 -22.99 13.98
N LEU A 799 -8.16 -23.83 14.28
CA LEU A 799 -8.25 -24.52 15.56
C LEU A 799 -7.65 -25.92 15.42
N LEU A 800 -7.12 -26.42 16.54
CA LEU A 800 -6.81 -27.85 16.72
C LEU A 800 -8.09 -28.71 16.85
N VAL A 801 -9.11 -28.39 16.06
CA VAL A 801 -10.35 -29.16 15.94
C VAL A 801 -10.04 -30.43 15.17
N THR A 802 -10.19 -31.56 15.83
CA THR A 802 -9.97 -32.90 15.25
C THR A 802 -11.27 -33.48 14.70
N ASN A 803 -11.15 -34.47 13.80
CA ASN A 803 -12.26 -35.34 13.38
C ASN A 803 -13.14 -35.79 14.56
N GLY A 804 -12.51 -36.14 15.68
CA GLY A 804 -13.22 -36.57 16.87
C GLY A 804 -14.17 -35.53 17.45
N PHE A 805 -13.95 -34.22 17.24
CA PHE A 805 -14.92 -33.17 17.61
C PHE A 805 -16.10 -33.13 16.65
N VAL A 806 -15.84 -33.16 15.34
CA VAL A 806 -16.89 -33.15 14.31
C VAL A 806 -17.80 -34.39 14.45
N ASP A 807 -17.21 -35.55 14.73
CA ASP A 807 -17.92 -36.78 15.02
C ASP A 807 -18.76 -36.67 16.29
N ALA A 808 -18.24 -36.02 17.35
CA ALA A 808 -19.00 -35.76 18.56
C ALA A 808 -20.21 -34.84 18.28
N LEU A 809 -20.04 -33.79 17.47
CA LEU A 809 -21.14 -32.89 17.06
C LEU A 809 -22.22 -33.61 16.22
N ALA A 810 -21.82 -34.68 15.50
CA ALA A 810 -22.72 -35.53 14.73
C ALA A 810 -23.49 -36.52 15.62
N GLN A 811 -22.81 -37.15 16.58
CA GLN A 811 -23.35 -38.22 17.42
C GLN A 811 -24.14 -37.69 18.63
N ASP A 812 -23.60 -36.69 19.33
CA ASP A 812 -24.22 -36.10 20.51
C ASP A 812 -25.31 -35.11 20.08
N ARG A 813 -26.55 -35.40 20.49
CA ARG A 813 -27.70 -34.55 20.16
C ARG A 813 -27.78 -33.29 21.04
N THR A 814 -27.06 -33.28 22.15
CA THR A 814 -27.05 -32.17 23.11
C THR A 814 -26.12 -31.04 22.70
N LEU A 815 -25.15 -31.30 21.82
CA LEU A 815 -24.22 -30.28 21.31
C LEU A 815 -24.91 -29.40 20.25
N ALA A 816 -25.13 -28.12 20.58
CA ALA A 816 -25.72 -27.12 19.69
C ALA A 816 -26.94 -27.66 18.89
N PRO A 817 -28.07 -27.98 19.56
CA PRO A 817 -29.20 -28.66 18.95
C PRO A 817 -29.86 -27.85 17.82
N HIS A 818 -29.70 -26.52 17.81
CA HIS A 818 -30.27 -25.61 16.81
C HIS A 818 -29.29 -25.15 15.73
N LEU A 819 -28.10 -25.76 15.64
CA LEU A 819 -27.07 -25.39 14.67
C LEU A 819 -27.56 -25.57 13.22
N THR A 820 -27.68 -24.47 12.48
CA THR A 820 -28.07 -24.46 11.06
C THR A 820 -26.90 -24.10 10.14
N TYR A 821 -25.88 -23.41 10.64
CA TYR A 821 -24.70 -23.04 9.86
C TYR A 821 -23.42 -23.45 10.60
N LEU A 822 -22.58 -24.23 9.91
CA LEU A 822 -21.24 -24.54 10.36
C LEU A 822 -20.24 -24.01 9.33
N ARG A 823 -19.28 -23.22 9.79
CA ARG A 823 -18.12 -22.82 9.02
C ARG A 823 -16.88 -23.41 9.66
N VAL A 824 -16.13 -24.19 8.90
CA VAL A 824 -14.78 -24.63 9.27
C VAL A 824 -13.83 -24.01 8.26
N TYR A 825 -12.80 -23.31 8.72
CA TYR A 825 -11.78 -22.77 7.84
C TYR A 825 -10.38 -23.06 8.36
N ASN A 826 -9.47 -23.44 7.46
CA ASN A 826 -8.09 -23.80 7.77
C ASN A 826 -7.93 -24.78 8.96
N CYS A 827 -8.92 -25.65 9.17
CA CYS A 827 -8.88 -26.70 10.19
C CYS A 827 -8.21 -27.95 9.60
N GLU A 828 -6.90 -28.10 9.79
CA GLU A 828 -6.13 -29.16 9.16
C GLU A 828 -6.60 -30.57 9.53
N ASN A 829 -7.01 -30.78 10.78
CA ASN A 829 -7.38 -32.09 11.31
C ASN A 829 -8.85 -32.50 11.03
N VAL A 830 -9.56 -31.78 10.15
CA VAL A 830 -10.94 -32.05 9.77
C VAL A 830 -11.00 -32.69 8.38
N ALA A 831 -11.40 -33.96 8.36
CA ALA A 831 -11.59 -34.75 7.15
C ALA A 831 -13.00 -34.56 6.56
N GLY A 832 -13.09 -34.56 5.23
CA GLY A 832 -14.36 -34.46 4.51
C GLY A 832 -15.36 -35.56 4.85
N SER A 833 -14.88 -36.75 5.23
CA SER A 833 -15.73 -37.87 5.68
C SER A 833 -16.48 -37.59 6.98
N SER A 834 -15.84 -36.94 7.97
CA SER A 834 -16.47 -36.53 9.22
C SER A 834 -17.51 -35.42 8.99
N LEU A 835 -17.21 -34.44 8.13
CA LEU A 835 -18.18 -33.40 7.74
C LEU A 835 -19.39 -34.00 7.00
N ALA A 836 -19.16 -34.97 6.12
CA ALA A 836 -20.23 -35.73 5.47
C ALA A 836 -21.07 -36.53 6.48
N GLY A 837 -20.44 -37.14 7.48
CA GLY A 837 -21.11 -37.81 8.59
C GLY A 837 -21.99 -36.87 9.40
N LEU A 838 -21.48 -35.67 9.73
CA LEU A 838 -22.22 -34.62 10.41
C LEU A 838 -23.43 -34.15 9.60
N ALA A 839 -23.24 -33.81 8.32
CA ALA A 839 -24.30 -33.37 7.43
C ALA A 839 -25.42 -34.43 7.33
N ARG A 840 -25.07 -35.71 7.18
CA ARG A 840 -26.03 -36.82 7.20
C ARG A 840 -26.78 -36.89 8.54
N ALA A 841 -26.05 -36.90 9.65
CA ALA A 841 -26.62 -37.00 10.99
C ALA A 841 -27.57 -35.84 11.31
N ARG A 842 -27.31 -34.63 10.80
CA ARG A 842 -28.15 -33.44 11.00
C ARG A 842 -29.30 -33.34 10.01
N SER A 843 -29.15 -33.83 8.78
CA SER A 843 -30.21 -33.84 7.76
C SER A 843 -31.45 -34.65 8.17
N THR A 844 -31.27 -35.64 9.05
CA THR A 844 -32.32 -36.56 9.52
C THR A 844 -32.97 -36.14 10.84
N ARG A 845 -32.52 -35.04 11.48
CA ARG A 845 -33.08 -34.58 12.75
C ARG A 845 -34.34 -33.72 12.53
N SER A 846 -35.32 -33.87 13.41
CA SER A 846 -36.57 -33.10 13.40
C SER A 846 -36.43 -31.66 13.93
N GLY A 847 -35.26 -31.29 14.48
CA GLY A 847 -34.95 -29.93 14.94
C GLY A 847 -33.49 -29.56 14.63
N GLY A 848 -33.28 -28.36 14.09
CA GLY A 848 -31.95 -27.85 13.74
C GLY A 848 -31.30 -28.59 12.55
N LYS A 849 -31.99 -28.64 11.40
CA LYS A 849 -31.40 -29.16 10.16
C LYS A 849 -30.23 -28.23 9.79
N LEU A 850 -29.04 -28.81 9.63
CA LEU A 850 -27.91 -28.08 9.06
C LEU A 850 -28.29 -27.64 7.64
N GLN A 851 -28.30 -26.34 7.39
CA GLN A 851 -28.68 -25.75 6.10
C GLN A 851 -27.44 -25.41 5.27
N ARG A 852 -26.39 -24.93 5.95
CA ARG A 852 -25.16 -24.49 5.31
C ARG A 852 -23.95 -25.09 6.02
N LEU A 853 -22.99 -25.57 5.23
CA LEU A 853 -21.70 -26.04 5.68
C LEU A 853 -20.64 -25.47 4.75
N ASP A 854 -19.82 -24.57 5.30
CA ASP A 854 -18.69 -23.99 4.59
C ASP A 854 -17.41 -24.65 5.11
N ALA A 855 -16.57 -25.13 4.19
CA ALA A 855 -15.30 -25.77 4.49
C ALA A 855 -14.22 -25.12 3.63
N ASP A 856 -13.66 -24.03 4.14
CA ASP A 856 -12.66 -23.23 3.45
C ASP A 856 -11.26 -23.73 3.85
N LEU A 857 -10.34 -23.98 2.91
CA LEU A 857 -8.93 -24.24 3.23
C LEU A 857 -8.65 -25.46 4.14
N CYS A 858 -9.60 -26.39 4.31
CA CYS A 858 -9.37 -27.62 5.06
C CYS A 858 -8.63 -28.66 4.19
N LYS A 859 -7.33 -28.88 4.45
CA LYS A 859 -6.44 -29.78 3.68
C LYS A 859 -7.02 -31.18 3.39
N HIS A 860 -7.83 -31.73 4.29
CA HIS A 860 -8.41 -33.08 4.16
C HIS A 860 -9.87 -33.11 3.69
N VAL A 861 -10.41 -32.00 3.17
CA VAL A 861 -11.76 -31.92 2.59
C VAL A 861 -11.65 -31.88 1.07
N THR A 862 -12.04 -32.97 0.41
CA THR A 862 -11.96 -33.06 -1.05
C THR A 862 -13.20 -32.48 -1.74
N ASN A 863 -13.07 -32.11 -3.02
CA ASN A 863 -14.22 -31.73 -3.86
C ASN A 863 -15.31 -32.82 -3.94
N ALA A 864 -14.91 -34.09 -3.83
CA ALA A 864 -15.85 -35.21 -3.79
C ALA A 864 -16.67 -35.21 -2.49
N ASP A 865 -16.05 -34.87 -1.36
CA ASP A 865 -16.75 -34.73 -0.08
C ASP A 865 -17.71 -33.54 -0.09
N ILE A 866 -17.28 -32.38 -0.63
CA ILE A 866 -18.14 -31.20 -0.80
C ILE A 866 -19.36 -31.54 -1.65
N SER A 867 -19.16 -32.25 -2.76
CA SER A 867 -20.26 -32.69 -3.63
C SER A 867 -21.23 -33.62 -2.90
N ARG A 868 -20.72 -34.54 -2.08
CA ARG A 868 -21.53 -35.45 -1.26
C ARG A 868 -22.32 -34.68 -0.21
N ILE A 869 -21.69 -33.71 0.47
CA ILE A 869 -22.32 -32.85 1.47
C ILE A 869 -23.45 -32.03 0.84
N ARG A 870 -23.21 -31.40 -0.32
CA ARG A 870 -24.22 -30.62 -1.05
C ARG A 870 -25.48 -31.44 -1.36
N GLY A 871 -25.30 -32.68 -1.80
CA GLY A 871 -26.40 -33.62 -2.03
C GLY A 871 -27.20 -33.97 -0.77
N MET A 872 -26.59 -33.92 0.42
CA MET A 872 -27.27 -34.17 1.70
C MET A 872 -27.98 -32.94 2.27
N LEU A 873 -27.47 -31.74 2.02
CA LEU A 873 -28.07 -30.51 2.55
C LEU A 873 -29.25 -30.01 1.69
N GLY A 874 -29.24 -30.30 0.38
CA GLY A 874 -30.36 -30.05 -0.52
C GLY A 874 -30.12 -28.96 -1.57
N GLY A 875 -28.86 -28.66 -1.93
CA GLY A 875 -28.49 -27.68 -2.95
C GLY A 875 -27.65 -26.55 -2.40
#